data_AF-D3BJA0-F1
#
_entry.id   AF-D3BJA0-F1
#
_cell.length_a   1.000
_cell.length_b   1.000
_cell.length_c   1.000
_cell.angle_alpha   90.00
_cell.angle_beta   90.00
_cell.angle_gamma   90.00
#
_symmetry.space_group_name_H-M   'P 1'
#
loop_
_entity.id
_entity.type
_entity.pdbx_description
1 polymer ?
#
loop_
_entity_poly.entity_id
_entity_poly.type
_entity_poly.pdbx_seq_one_letter_code
_entity_poly.pdbx_strand_id
1 'polypeptide(L)'
;MKSLLKELFNRNLIRRKKDSVVYYYAFFVTSSIILTYIFLIVMVFQRFFPLFGILFITVFTLSTVTSTDSYLLIIENGIRVTAASFIGCVSAVIVYGIVGNSIWPAVFPHFVLCFVASGLMISKDVEWIPFQHGKRIFLDFFVLTYTLEPSTHSYTLFLRFFLTTLCMLGCIIFSCLIFNPYFGSTLFIRTASKIIRKSRKMFEKVGSQLSIAGQIKSTDTINITMYNMDWLLNPKRYKKDVTYMAERYSIRLNILYKKYHTTNIDNDSIENQLSINSNPVMPSLERLDKMPSDYLQFLVLSWFEKISDSMTQILDKYSELMVNPDYCYNGKDPKSLTKIDKELSRIHFFIIGMVNFTEDLKRMSVVIYDITNHPLEKPRILIAFRSIFAAFYDYFKVFFQRNRKLFSGKGARYKDYPFPDLLSSLSYPWQQRIYMVFEPMGRRIFSDWRFSLRFSVGVTTLSVAYYETFKHSHFILFRNLQWLVITFTFVMSPTVGASGSFAVMRFVGTLVASFVAYGGAVLFTLPHNYVARSIIFIFNSIVIFFSISAFLKYNYFQTTFNFFALTYFTLSFPMLVNGKANIINCLLRTFHITMAIVVVLLFSNLFLPSYDYDKLEQALCVITADAQKIFSQIIYFNLKIKHTGDRKKGKQQIVTSLQQLRAKIAGQRELLFNVKLELILNQEKYLKYRHLLKLAAKLYRDLVSLELISKSSSSILLSHVKESGAEDQIILLMGEMDSTGQYLRELGIQKKTIKIHGLDRSLEIDKNLKRTILQGSFNNNYPNGPITPSLIALSATIYASTSFIKNFDSARQSIWELKGVEPLKRVDSNVIGTAQM
;
A
#
# COMPACT_ATOMS: atom_id res chain seq x y z
N MET A 1 28.97 31.82 13.81
CA MET A 1 29.42 30.41 13.95
C MET A 1 28.83 29.69 15.18
N LYS A 2 28.90 30.24 16.40
CA LYS A 2 28.27 29.66 17.62
C LYS A 2 26.74 29.46 17.49
N SER A 3 25.99 30.39 16.90
CA SER A 3 24.54 30.20 16.67
C SER A 3 24.25 29.13 15.61
N LEU A 4 25.09 29.02 14.58
CA LEU A 4 24.98 28.05 13.51
C LEU A 4 25.32 26.62 13.98
N LEU A 5 26.33 26.48 14.86
CA LEU A 5 26.64 25.24 15.59
C LEU A 5 25.55 24.87 16.59
N LYS A 6 24.99 25.85 17.32
CA LYS A 6 23.87 25.63 18.24
C LYS A 6 22.60 25.21 17.50
N GLU A 7 22.34 25.76 16.31
CA GLU A 7 21.20 25.36 15.47
C GLU A 7 21.41 23.98 14.81
N LEU A 8 22.64 23.63 14.40
CA LEU A 8 23.00 22.29 13.93
C LEU A 8 22.89 21.24 15.04
N PHE A 9 23.35 21.53 16.26
CA PHE A 9 23.21 20.63 17.41
C PHE A 9 21.75 20.50 17.90
N ASN A 10 20.95 21.57 17.89
CA ASN A 10 19.53 21.49 18.24
C ASN A 10 18.70 20.74 17.18
N ARG A 11 19.03 20.88 15.88
CA ARG A 11 18.44 20.05 14.82
C ARG A 11 18.84 18.57 14.96
N ASN A 12 20.06 18.30 15.44
CA ASN A 12 20.53 16.94 15.72
C ASN A 12 19.83 16.29 16.92
N LEU A 13 19.36 17.05 17.90
CA LEU A 13 18.64 16.50 19.06
C LEU A 13 17.25 15.91 18.72
N ILE A 14 16.52 16.55 17.80
CA ILE A 14 15.28 15.99 17.23
C ILE A 14 15.59 14.81 16.29
N ARG A 15 16.76 14.80 15.64
CA ARG A 15 17.26 13.68 14.82
C ARG A 15 17.57 12.45 15.69
N ARG A 16 18.28 12.63 16.81
CA ARG A 16 18.71 11.59 17.78
C ARG A 16 17.58 10.69 18.30
N LYS A 17 16.34 11.18 18.37
CA LYS A 17 15.17 10.38 18.82
C LYS A 17 14.44 9.63 17.70
N LYS A 18 14.52 10.12 16.46
CA LYS A 18 14.20 9.28 15.30
C LYS A 18 15.23 8.16 15.19
N ASP A 19 16.48 8.46 15.55
CA ASP A 19 17.58 7.51 15.57
C ASP A 19 17.42 6.44 16.67
N SER A 20 16.83 6.72 17.84
CA SER A 20 16.66 5.68 18.89
C SER A 20 15.79 4.49 18.46
N VAL A 21 14.69 4.74 17.72
CA VAL A 21 13.83 3.69 17.17
C VAL A 21 14.44 3.00 15.94
N VAL A 22 15.41 3.67 15.30
CA VAL A 22 16.22 3.07 14.24
C VAL A 22 17.27 2.15 14.84
N TYR A 23 17.99 2.59 15.88
CA TYR A 23 18.98 1.78 16.57
C TYR A 23 18.36 0.60 17.32
N TYR A 24 17.21 0.78 17.97
CA TYR A 24 16.51 -0.32 18.61
C TYR A 24 15.99 -1.34 17.58
N TYR A 25 15.53 -0.90 16.40
CA TYR A 25 15.20 -1.80 15.29
C TYR A 25 16.43 -2.52 14.76
N ALA A 26 17.53 -1.80 14.53
CA ALA A 26 18.79 -2.40 14.11
C ALA A 26 19.26 -3.44 15.10
N PHE A 27 19.20 -3.14 16.40
CA PHE A 27 19.57 -4.03 17.49
C PHE A 27 18.70 -5.28 17.53
N PHE A 28 17.38 -5.13 17.39
CA PHE A 28 16.44 -6.25 17.28
C PHE A 28 16.79 -7.17 16.09
N VAL A 29 16.97 -6.60 14.90
CA VAL A 29 17.35 -7.35 13.68
C VAL A 29 18.66 -8.09 13.90
N THR A 30 19.70 -7.41 14.40
CA THR A 30 20.99 -8.06 14.69
C THR A 30 20.86 -9.13 15.75
N SER A 31 20.11 -8.91 16.82
CA SER A 31 19.97 -9.91 17.88
C SER A 31 19.26 -11.16 17.40
N SER A 32 18.26 -11.03 16.52
CA SER A 32 17.64 -12.18 15.88
C SER A 32 18.62 -12.97 15.04
N ILE A 33 19.52 -12.29 14.32
CA ILE A 33 20.60 -12.93 13.56
C ILE A 33 21.61 -13.61 14.51
N ILE A 34 22.05 -12.93 15.58
CA ILE A 34 23.02 -13.47 16.56
C ILE A 34 22.52 -14.77 17.15
N LEU A 35 21.23 -14.84 17.49
CA LEU A 35 20.63 -16.02 18.07
C LEU A 35 20.74 -17.23 17.12
N THR A 36 20.68 -17.02 15.80
CA THR A 36 20.92 -18.08 14.82
C THR A 36 22.39 -18.53 14.78
N TYR A 37 23.34 -17.68 15.17
CA TYR A 37 24.75 -18.06 15.25
C TYR A 37 25.10 -18.93 16.45
N ILE A 38 24.23 -19.02 17.47
CA ILE A 38 24.44 -20.00 18.56
C ILE A 38 24.50 -21.42 17.99
N PHE A 39 23.71 -21.70 16.94
CA PHE A 39 23.71 -22.97 16.23
C PHE A 39 25.00 -23.24 15.45
N LEU A 40 25.82 -22.22 15.19
CA LEU A 40 27.15 -22.36 14.59
C LEU A 40 28.25 -22.67 15.60
N ILE A 41 28.16 -22.05 16.78
CA ILE A 41 29.22 -22.12 17.79
C ILE A 41 29.14 -23.45 18.54
N VAL A 42 27.93 -23.87 18.90
CA VAL A 42 27.73 -25.05 19.73
C VAL A 42 27.95 -26.29 18.87
N MET A 43 29.05 -27.00 19.12
CA MET A 43 29.47 -28.19 18.36
C MET A 43 28.35 -29.23 18.20
N VAL A 44 27.49 -29.40 19.22
CA VAL A 44 26.35 -30.31 19.17
C VAL A 44 25.39 -29.94 18.03
N PHE A 45 25.06 -28.66 17.89
CA PHE A 45 24.18 -28.18 16.83
C PHE A 45 24.85 -28.23 15.46
N GLN A 46 26.14 -27.93 15.37
CA GLN A 46 26.88 -28.02 14.12
C GLN A 46 26.95 -29.46 13.57
N ARG A 47 27.10 -30.46 14.45
CA ARG A 47 27.08 -31.88 14.05
C ARG A 47 25.68 -32.38 13.72
N PHE A 48 24.67 -31.87 14.42
CA PHE A 48 23.30 -32.30 14.24
C PHE A 48 22.66 -31.70 12.98
N PHE A 49 22.84 -30.41 12.74
CA PHE A 49 22.19 -29.68 11.66
C PHE A 49 23.04 -29.58 10.40
N PRO A 50 22.44 -29.74 9.21
CA PRO A 50 23.15 -29.59 7.95
C PRO A 50 23.57 -28.13 7.73
N LEU A 51 24.75 -27.94 7.15
CA LEU A 51 25.38 -26.64 6.91
C LEU A 51 24.44 -25.67 6.16
N PHE A 52 23.79 -26.13 5.09
CA PHE A 52 22.81 -25.35 4.34
C PHE A 52 21.56 -25.00 5.15
N GLY A 53 21.12 -25.90 6.03
CA GLY A 53 20.00 -25.66 6.94
C GLY A 53 20.29 -24.45 7.84
N ILE A 54 21.47 -24.43 8.47
CA ILE A 54 21.89 -23.31 9.33
C ILE A 54 22.01 -22.01 8.53
N LEU A 55 22.61 -22.03 7.34
CA LEU A 55 22.72 -20.85 6.49
C LEU A 55 21.35 -20.27 6.13
N PHE A 56 20.41 -21.13 5.74
CA PHE A 56 19.07 -20.68 5.37
C PHE A 56 18.25 -20.21 6.56
N ILE A 57 18.42 -20.81 7.75
CA ILE A 57 17.82 -20.25 8.98
C ILE A 57 18.20 -18.79 9.10
N THR A 58 19.49 -18.45 9.05
CA THR A 58 19.96 -17.06 9.23
C THR A 58 19.37 -16.12 8.18
N VAL A 59 19.39 -16.51 6.90
CA VAL A 59 18.85 -15.71 5.80
C VAL A 59 17.34 -15.49 5.93
N PHE A 60 16.57 -16.55 6.21
CA PHE A 60 15.12 -16.45 6.31
C PHE A 60 14.67 -15.80 7.63
N THR A 61 15.41 -15.95 8.74
CA THR A 61 15.21 -15.16 9.96
C THR A 61 15.34 -13.69 9.63
N LEU A 62 16.43 -13.28 8.97
CA LEU A 62 16.64 -11.90 8.57
C LEU A 62 15.51 -11.39 7.67
N SER A 63 15.16 -12.16 6.63
CA SER A 63 14.09 -11.77 5.71
C SER A 63 12.73 -11.66 6.42
N THR A 64 12.46 -12.48 7.43
CA THR A 64 11.19 -12.48 8.17
C THR A 64 11.10 -11.33 9.17
N VAL A 65 12.20 -11.07 9.87
CA VAL A 65 12.29 -9.98 10.85
C VAL A 65 12.29 -8.61 10.15
N THR A 66 12.88 -8.52 8.95
CA THR A 66 12.94 -7.27 8.20
C THR A 66 11.71 -6.99 7.35
N SER A 67 10.89 -7.99 7.03
CA SER A 67 9.76 -7.79 6.13
C SER A 67 8.66 -6.92 6.72
N THR A 68 8.55 -6.82 8.05
CA THR A 68 7.43 -6.14 8.71
C THR A 68 7.81 -5.47 10.02
N ASP A 69 7.13 -4.37 10.34
CA ASP A 69 7.30 -3.63 11.60
C ASP A 69 6.34 -4.11 12.71
N SER A 70 5.55 -5.16 12.47
CA SER A 70 4.52 -5.63 13.40
C SER A 70 4.94 -6.94 14.06
N TYR A 71 4.97 -6.98 15.39
CA TYR A 71 5.27 -8.18 16.18
C TYR A 71 4.47 -9.42 15.73
N LEU A 72 3.15 -9.26 15.58
CA LEU A 72 2.27 -10.38 15.21
C LEU A 72 2.57 -10.86 13.79
N LEU A 73 2.84 -9.93 12.88
CA LEU A 73 3.11 -10.24 11.48
C LEU A 73 4.50 -10.88 11.31
N ILE A 74 5.49 -10.53 12.13
CA ILE A 74 6.80 -11.21 12.18
C ILE A 74 6.61 -12.68 12.58
N ILE A 75 5.84 -12.95 13.64
CA ILE A 75 5.58 -14.33 14.09
C ILE A 75 4.78 -15.09 13.04
N GLU A 76 3.74 -14.48 12.48
CA GLU A 76 2.93 -15.07 11.41
C GLU A 76 3.79 -15.42 10.19
N ASN A 77 4.67 -14.52 9.75
CA ASN A 77 5.62 -14.78 8.68
C ASN A 77 6.61 -15.90 9.05
N GLY A 78 7.07 -15.97 10.30
CA GLY A 78 7.89 -17.07 10.80
C GLY A 78 7.17 -18.42 10.66
N ILE A 79 5.90 -18.49 11.08
CA ILE A 79 5.06 -19.69 10.94
C ILE A 79 4.88 -20.04 9.46
N ARG A 80 4.63 -19.05 8.58
CA ARG A 80 4.48 -19.27 7.14
C ARG A 80 5.76 -19.81 6.50
N VAL A 81 6.95 -19.33 6.89
CA VAL A 81 8.23 -19.89 6.39
C VAL A 81 8.44 -21.31 6.92
N THR A 82 8.09 -21.59 8.17
CA THR A 82 8.15 -22.95 8.73
C THR A 82 7.21 -23.90 8.00
N ALA A 83 5.99 -23.47 7.69
CA ALA A 83 5.04 -24.25 6.90
C ALA A 83 5.55 -24.48 5.46
N ALA A 84 6.14 -23.46 4.83
CA ALA A 84 6.78 -23.61 3.53
C ALA A 84 7.94 -24.64 3.58
N SER A 85 8.80 -24.58 4.59
CA SER A 85 9.87 -25.55 4.76
C SER A 85 9.35 -26.98 4.95
N PHE A 86 8.30 -27.15 5.76
CA PHE A 86 7.62 -28.43 5.93
C PHE A 86 7.13 -28.99 4.60
N ILE A 87 6.42 -28.16 3.80
CA ILE A 87 5.93 -28.57 2.48
C ILE A 87 7.10 -28.95 1.56
N GLY A 88 8.19 -28.18 1.55
CA GLY A 88 9.38 -28.48 0.74
C GLY A 88 10.01 -29.82 1.11
N CYS A 89 10.25 -30.06 2.41
CA CYS A 89 10.81 -31.31 2.93
C CYS A 89 9.91 -32.52 2.62
N VAL A 90 8.60 -32.43 2.91
CA VAL A 90 7.63 -33.51 2.64
C VAL A 90 7.56 -33.79 1.14
N SER A 91 7.54 -32.76 0.30
CA SER A 91 7.51 -32.93 -1.15
C SER A 91 8.77 -33.66 -1.65
N ALA A 92 9.94 -33.32 -1.11
CA ALA A 92 11.19 -33.99 -1.45
C ALA A 92 11.20 -35.46 -1.00
N VAL A 93 10.66 -35.77 0.19
CA VAL A 93 10.49 -37.16 0.67
C VAL A 93 9.56 -37.95 -0.24
N ILE A 94 8.41 -37.39 -0.64
CA ILE A 94 7.44 -38.06 -1.52
C ILE A 94 8.08 -38.36 -2.88
N VAL A 95 8.75 -37.37 -3.48
CA VAL A 95 9.40 -37.56 -4.79
C VAL A 95 10.51 -38.60 -4.70
N TYR A 96 11.31 -38.57 -3.64
CA TYR A 96 12.32 -39.59 -3.39
C TYR A 96 11.69 -40.99 -3.23
N GLY A 97 10.58 -41.11 -2.51
CA GLY A 97 9.87 -42.39 -2.35
C GLY A 97 9.29 -42.94 -3.66
N ILE A 98 8.85 -42.07 -4.58
CA ILE A 98 8.28 -42.48 -5.88
C ILE A 98 9.38 -42.85 -6.87
N VAL A 99 10.43 -42.03 -6.95
CA VAL A 99 11.42 -42.11 -8.04
C VAL A 99 12.68 -42.88 -7.62
N GLY A 100 12.93 -43.04 -6.32
CA GLY A 100 14.16 -43.59 -5.79
C GLY A 100 15.37 -42.71 -6.12
N ASN A 101 16.48 -43.35 -6.51
CA ASN A 101 17.75 -42.68 -6.78
C ASN A 101 17.86 -42.06 -8.19
N SER A 102 16.83 -42.20 -9.04
CA SER A 102 16.87 -41.67 -10.39
C SER A 102 16.49 -40.19 -10.40
N ILE A 103 17.37 -39.31 -10.87
CA ILE A 103 17.09 -37.87 -10.81
C ILE A 103 16.24 -37.38 -12.00
N TRP A 104 16.30 -38.07 -13.14
CA TRP A 104 15.53 -37.69 -14.33
C TRP A 104 14.01 -37.73 -14.12
N PRO A 105 13.42 -38.79 -13.52
CA PRO A 105 11.98 -38.79 -13.26
C PRO A 105 11.59 -37.83 -12.13
N ALA A 106 12.53 -37.37 -11.28
CA ALA A 106 12.27 -36.36 -10.24
C ALA A 106 12.08 -34.94 -10.81
N VAL A 107 12.54 -34.67 -12.03
CA VAL A 107 12.41 -33.38 -12.71
C VAL A 107 10.94 -33.00 -12.95
N PHE A 108 10.11 -33.96 -13.36
CA PHE A 108 8.70 -33.69 -13.65
C PHE A 108 7.90 -33.34 -12.38
N PRO A 109 7.96 -34.11 -11.28
CA PRO A 109 7.37 -33.72 -10.00
C PRO A 109 7.89 -32.39 -9.47
N HIS A 110 9.19 -32.09 -9.64
CA HIS A 110 9.75 -30.79 -9.27
C HIS A 110 9.11 -29.65 -10.07
N PHE A 111 8.95 -29.82 -11.38
CA PHE A 111 8.30 -28.82 -12.24
C PHE A 111 6.85 -28.59 -11.82
N VAL A 112 6.09 -29.66 -11.60
CA VAL A 112 4.69 -29.60 -11.15
C VAL A 112 4.59 -28.91 -9.80
N LEU A 113 5.45 -29.26 -8.83
CA LEU A 113 5.51 -28.63 -7.52
C LEU A 113 5.77 -27.12 -7.63
N CYS A 114 6.81 -26.74 -8.39
CA CYS A 114 7.12 -25.34 -8.65
C CYS A 114 5.94 -24.59 -9.27
N PHE A 115 5.24 -25.21 -10.22
CA PHE A 115 4.17 -24.55 -10.97
C PHE A 115 2.94 -24.33 -10.11
N VAL A 116 2.50 -25.38 -9.42
CA VAL A 116 1.33 -25.35 -8.54
C VAL A 116 1.58 -24.43 -7.35
N ALA A 117 2.71 -24.59 -6.64
CA ALA A 117 2.99 -23.80 -5.46
C ALA A 117 3.18 -22.31 -5.79
N SER A 118 3.92 -21.97 -6.87
CA SER A 118 4.07 -20.57 -7.28
C SER A 118 2.75 -19.94 -7.70
N GLY A 119 1.88 -20.66 -8.43
CA GLY A 119 0.55 -20.16 -8.81
C GLY A 119 -0.34 -19.89 -7.58
N LEU A 120 -0.35 -20.80 -6.60
CA LEU A 120 -1.11 -20.62 -5.37
C LEU A 120 -0.65 -19.40 -4.55
N MET A 121 0.66 -19.11 -4.53
CA MET A 121 1.26 -18.04 -3.73
C MET A 121 1.10 -16.63 -4.31
N ILE A 122 0.74 -16.51 -5.59
CA ILE A 122 0.66 -15.21 -6.29
C ILE A 122 -0.78 -14.66 -6.32
N SER A 123 -1.77 -15.52 -6.10
CA SER A 123 -3.17 -15.12 -6.10
C SER A 123 -3.44 -14.01 -5.07
N LYS A 124 -3.99 -12.88 -5.55
CA LYS A 124 -4.30 -11.69 -4.75
C LYS A 124 -5.43 -11.88 -3.72
N ASP A 125 -6.24 -12.92 -3.90
CA ASP A 125 -7.48 -13.07 -3.14
C ASP A 125 -7.27 -13.68 -1.76
N VAL A 126 -6.17 -14.44 -1.55
CA VAL A 126 -5.83 -15.07 -0.27
C VAL A 126 -4.31 -15.21 -0.15
N GLU A 127 -3.69 -14.34 0.66
CA GLU A 127 -2.25 -14.41 0.98
C GLU A 127 -1.96 -15.50 2.01
N TRP A 128 -2.07 -16.78 1.63
CA TRP A 128 -1.80 -17.89 2.56
C TRP A 128 -0.32 -17.97 2.92
N ILE A 129 0.53 -17.95 1.89
CA ILE A 129 2.00 -17.88 2.02
C ILE A 129 2.47 -16.87 0.98
N PRO A 130 2.98 -15.69 1.40
CA PRO A 130 3.58 -14.74 0.48
C PRO A 130 4.70 -15.42 -0.33
N PHE A 131 4.75 -15.16 -1.64
CA PHE A 131 5.71 -15.80 -2.53
C PHE A 131 7.17 -15.75 -2.04
N GLN A 132 7.58 -14.66 -1.36
CA GLN A 132 8.93 -14.55 -0.78
C GLN A 132 9.22 -15.61 0.30
N HIS A 133 8.24 -15.91 1.15
CA HIS A 133 8.35 -16.97 2.16
C HIS A 133 8.21 -18.35 1.53
N GLY A 134 7.35 -18.47 0.51
CA GLY A 134 7.15 -19.67 -0.27
C GLY A 134 8.36 -20.16 -1.05
N LYS A 135 9.33 -19.29 -1.35
CA LYS A 135 10.62 -19.67 -1.94
C LYS A 135 11.37 -20.73 -1.15
N ARG A 136 11.12 -20.81 0.16
CA ARG A 136 11.66 -21.85 1.03
C ARG A 136 11.25 -23.26 0.58
N ILE A 137 10.03 -23.46 0.04
CA ILE A 137 9.59 -24.75 -0.53
C ILE A 137 10.58 -25.22 -1.59
N PHE A 138 10.90 -24.35 -2.54
CA PHE A 138 11.72 -24.68 -3.71
C PHE A 138 13.18 -24.87 -3.34
N LEU A 139 13.70 -24.06 -2.41
CA LEU A 139 15.08 -24.19 -1.93
C LEU A 139 15.29 -25.48 -1.14
N ASP A 140 14.35 -25.83 -0.26
CA ASP A 140 14.44 -27.06 0.52
C ASP A 140 14.35 -28.29 -0.39
N PHE A 141 13.40 -28.26 -1.33
CA PHE A 141 13.30 -29.30 -2.35
C PHE A 141 14.58 -29.42 -3.17
N PHE A 142 15.10 -28.30 -3.70
CA PHE A 142 16.32 -28.30 -4.51
C PHE A 142 17.52 -28.86 -3.74
N VAL A 143 17.73 -28.41 -2.50
CA VAL A 143 18.89 -28.85 -1.71
C VAL A 143 18.77 -30.32 -1.35
N LEU A 144 17.61 -30.76 -0.89
CA LEU A 144 17.39 -32.15 -0.49
C LEU A 144 17.45 -33.13 -1.67
N THR A 145 17.03 -32.73 -2.87
CA THR A 145 16.96 -33.63 -4.03
C THR A 145 18.20 -33.58 -4.94
N TYR A 146 18.82 -32.41 -5.13
CA TYR A 146 19.89 -32.24 -6.14
C TYR A 146 21.27 -31.96 -5.56
N THR A 147 21.38 -31.39 -4.36
CA THR A 147 22.70 -31.05 -3.79
C THR A 147 23.27 -32.11 -2.86
N LEU A 148 22.41 -32.90 -2.21
CA LEU A 148 22.82 -33.98 -1.32
C LEU A 148 22.97 -35.27 -2.14
N GLU A 149 24.05 -36.02 -1.90
CA GLU A 149 24.31 -37.24 -2.65
C GLU A 149 23.21 -38.29 -2.42
N PRO A 150 22.73 -38.98 -3.47
CA PRO A 150 21.64 -39.95 -3.37
C PRO A 150 21.83 -41.02 -2.30
N SER A 151 23.07 -41.47 -2.13
CA SER A 151 23.47 -42.48 -1.13
C SER A 151 23.25 -42.04 0.32
N THR A 152 23.14 -40.73 0.57
CA THR A 152 23.00 -40.15 1.91
C THR A 152 21.55 -39.81 2.29
N HIS A 153 20.58 -40.15 1.43
CA HIS A 153 19.16 -39.88 1.67
C HIS A 153 18.60 -40.76 2.79
N SER A 154 18.79 -40.31 4.02
CA SER A 154 18.10 -40.80 5.21
C SER A 154 16.94 -39.88 5.55
N TYR A 155 15.78 -40.44 5.96
CA TYR A 155 14.66 -39.69 6.53
C TYR A 155 15.11 -38.77 7.69
N THR A 156 16.18 -39.14 8.39
CA THR A 156 16.79 -38.32 9.45
C THR A 156 17.32 -36.98 8.91
N LEU A 157 17.83 -36.93 7.68
CA LEU A 157 18.33 -35.68 7.07
C LEU A 157 17.20 -34.69 6.81
N PHE A 158 16.07 -35.17 6.30
CA PHE A 158 14.85 -34.38 6.11
C PHE A 158 14.32 -33.84 7.44
N LEU A 159 14.28 -34.69 8.47
CA LEU A 159 13.87 -34.28 9.81
C LEU A 159 14.81 -33.22 10.39
N ARG A 160 16.13 -33.38 10.23
CA ARG A 160 17.13 -32.39 10.65
C ARG A 160 16.93 -31.06 9.95
N PHE A 161 16.71 -31.06 8.63
CA PHE A 161 16.37 -29.85 7.88
C PHE A 161 15.07 -29.19 8.37
N PHE A 162 14.00 -29.96 8.62
CA PHE A 162 12.78 -29.36 9.14
C PHE A 162 12.97 -28.80 10.56
N LEU A 163 13.70 -29.51 11.42
CA LEU A 163 13.99 -29.07 12.79
C LEU A 163 14.84 -27.79 12.80
N THR A 164 15.72 -27.57 11.80
CA THR A 164 16.41 -26.28 11.63
C THR A 164 15.41 -25.13 11.52
N THR A 165 14.35 -25.29 10.73
CA THR A 165 13.34 -24.25 10.53
C THR A 165 12.48 -24.04 11.78
N LEU A 166 12.25 -25.07 12.59
CA LEU A 166 11.61 -24.91 13.91
C LEU A 166 12.51 -24.11 14.88
N CYS A 167 13.82 -24.34 14.86
CA CYS A 167 14.77 -23.53 15.62
C CYS A 167 14.76 -22.06 15.17
N MET A 168 14.61 -21.79 13.86
CA MET A 168 14.43 -20.43 13.34
C MET A 168 13.19 -19.75 13.93
N LEU A 169 12.04 -20.45 13.94
CA LEU A 169 10.81 -19.93 14.55
C LEU A 169 11.01 -19.65 16.04
N GLY A 170 11.67 -20.58 16.76
CA GLY A 170 12.05 -20.37 18.16
C GLY A 170 12.92 -19.13 18.36
N CYS A 171 13.88 -18.90 17.48
CA CYS A 171 14.75 -17.72 17.51
C CYS A 171 13.97 -16.41 17.31
N ILE A 172 13.05 -16.41 16.36
CA ILE A 172 12.19 -15.26 16.07
C ILE A 172 11.31 -14.97 17.28
N ILE A 173 10.63 -15.99 17.81
CA ILE A 173 9.76 -15.85 18.99
C ILE A 173 10.59 -15.31 20.15
N PHE A 174 11.71 -15.93 20.47
CA PHE A 174 12.57 -15.50 21.58
C PHE A 174 13.08 -14.06 21.42
N SER A 175 13.52 -13.67 20.23
CA SER A 175 13.90 -12.28 19.94
C SER A 175 12.72 -11.33 20.13
N CYS A 176 11.55 -11.69 19.60
CA CYS A 176 10.33 -10.93 19.77
C CYS A 176 9.92 -10.83 21.26
N LEU A 177 10.20 -11.83 22.09
CA LEU A 177 9.96 -11.80 23.54
C LEU A 177 10.92 -10.86 24.27
N ILE A 178 12.22 -10.96 23.99
CA ILE A 178 13.24 -10.13 24.64
C ILE A 178 13.04 -8.66 24.29
N PHE A 179 12.92 -8.37 23.00
CA PHE A 179 12.82 -6.99 22.58
C PHE A 179 11.42 -6.46 22.82
N ASN A 180 10.38 -7.30 22.71
CA ASN A 180 8.98 -6.88 22.73
C ASN A 180 8.77 -5.69 21.79
N PRO A 181 8.98 -5.86 20.47
CA PRO A 181 8.94 -4.77 19.52
C PRO A 181 7.59 -4.03 19.60
N TYR A 182 7.58 -2.88 20.29
CA TYR A 182 6.44 -1.95 20.39
C TYR A 182 6.17 -1.20 19.07
N PHE A 183 6.81 -1.62 17.97
CA PHE A 183 6.90 -0.85 16.75
C PHE A 183 5.54 -0.54 16.15
N GLY A 184 4.61 -1.50 16.01
CA GLY A 184 3.34 -1.26 15.34
C GLY A 184 2.49 -0.14 15.95
N SER A 185 2.13 -0.26 17.24
CA SER A 185 1.28 0.71 17.92
C SER A 185 2.02 2.02 18.22
N THR A 186 3.27 1.97 18.65
CA THR A 186 4.04 3.18 18.94
C THR A 186 4.43 3.94 17.66
N LEU A 187 4.77 3.26 16.56
CA LEU A 187 5.00 3.89 15.26
C LEU A 187 3.70 4.47 14.71
N PHE A 188 2.57 3.79 14.87
CA PHE A 188 1.27 4.34 14.51
C PHE A 188 0.96 5.60 15.31
N ILE A 189 1.08 5.58 16.64
CA ILE A 189 0.87 6.74 17.52
C ILE A 189 1.81 7.89 17.14
N ARG A 190 3.08 7.61 16.87
CA ARG A 190 4.06 8.63 16.45
C ARG A 190 3.75 9.20 15.08
N THR A 191 3.37 8.36 14.13
CA THR A 191 3.01 8.77 12.77
C THR A 191 1.75 9.62 12.80
N ALA A 192 0.75 9.20 13.56
CA ALA A 192 -0.46 9.95 13.81
C ALA A 192 -0.16 11.30 14.47
N SER A 193 0.63 11.32 15.55
CA SER A 193 1.05 12.56 16.22
C SER A 193 1.79 13.51 15.27
N LYS A 194 2.65 12.97 14.40
CA LYS A 194 3.36 13.75 13.37
C LYS A 194 2.42 14.28 12.30
N ILE A 195 1.45 13.49 11.86
CA ILE A 195 0.39 13.92 10.95
C ILE A 195 -0.40 15.05 11.61
N ILE A 196 -0.92 14.85 12.82
CA ILE A 196 -1.67 15.84 13.61
C ILE A 196 -0.86 17.14 13.77
N ARG A 197 0.43 17.05 14.10
CA ARG A 197 1.29 18.24 14.22
C ARG A 197 1.50 18.97 12.90
N LYS A 198 1.72 18.24 11.80
CA LYS A 198 1.85 18.84 10.46
C LYS A 198 0.54 19.50 10.04
N SER A 199 -0.58 18.83 10.31
CA SER A 199 -1.92 19.35 10.10
C SER A 199 -2.11 20.64 10.89
N ARG A 200 -1.82 20.66 12.19
CA ARG A 200 -1.89 21.86 13.03
C ARG A 200 -1.11 23.04 12.44
N LYS A 201 0.15 22.84 12.07
CA LYS A 201 0.97 23.90 11.44
C LYS A 201 0.39 24.37 10.11
N MET A 202 -0.23 23.47 9.34
CA MET A 202 -0.94 23.82 8.12
C MET A 202 -2.17 24.67 8.46
N PHE A 203 -2.99 24.28 9.44
CA PHE A 203 -4.15 25.06 9.91
C PHE A 203 -3.74 26.45 10.43
N GLU A 204 -2.70 26.55 11.26
CA GLU A 204 -2.17 27.83 11.76
C GLU A 204 -1.73 28.72 10.60
N LYS A 205 -1.00 28.18 9.61
CA LYS A 205 -0.59 28.93 8.42
C LYS A 205 -1.78 29.39 7.58
N VAL A 206 -2.74 28.50 7.33
CA VAL A 206 -3.96 28.83 6.60
C VAL A 206 -4.75 29.92 7.33
N GLY A 207 -4.95 29.77 8.64
CA GLY A 207 -5.61 30.77 9.48
C GLY A 207 -4.89 32.12 9.44
N SER A 208 -3.55 32.13 9.49
CA SER A 208 -2.76 33.35 9.37
C SER A 208 -2.85 33.99 7.97
N GLN A 209 -2.90 33.18 6.91
CA GLN A 209 -3.07 33.70 5.55
C GLN A 209 -4.48 34.27 5.34
N LEU A 210 -5.50 33.62 5.90
CA LEU A 210 -6.88 34.13 5.89
C LEU A 210 -7.01 35.41 6.74
N SER A 211 -6.32 35.51 7.89
CA SER A 211 -6.32 36.72 8.70
C SER A 211 -5.60 37.88 8.02
N ILE A 212 -4.47 37.60 7.36
CA ILE A 212 -3.70 38.58 6.60
C ILE A 212 -4.50 39.02 5.35
N ALA A 213 -5.16 38.10 4.65
CA ALA A 213 -6.06 38.44 3.53
C ALA A 213 -7.24 39.31 3.98
N GLY A 214 -7.74 39.12 5.21
CA GLY A 214 -8.72 40.01 5.83
C GLY A 214 -8.16 41.39 6.22
N GLN A 215 -6.87 41.51 6.53
CA GLN A 215 -6.22 42.77 6.93
C GLN A 215 -5.67 43.60 5.76
N ILE A 216 -5.17 42.97 4.69
CA ILE A 216 -4.53 43.65 3.55
C ILE A 216 -5.51 44.47 2.69
N LYS A 217 -6.83 44.31 2.87
CA LYS A 217 -7.83 45.09 2.11
C LYS A 217 -8.24 46.43 2.74
N SER A 218 -7.59 46.89 3.82
CA SER A 218 -7.77 48.27 4.30
C SER A 218 -7.06 49.33 3.44
N THR A 219 -6.34 48.93 2.38
CA THR A 219 -5.70 49.85 1.42
C THR A 219 -5.87 49.35 -0.02
N ASP A 220 -6.78 50.00 -0.73
CA ASP A 220 -7.06 50.11 -2.17
C ASP A 220 -7.01 48.90 -3.13
N THR A 221 -8.21 48.65 -3.68
CA THR A 221 -8.57 48.19 -5.04
C THR A 221 -7.86 46.99 -5.64
N ILE A 222 -8.42 45.79 -5.40
CA ILE A 222 -8.31 44.66 -6.34
C ILE A 222 -9.71 44.03 -6.52
N ASN A 223 -10.24 44.21 -7.74
CA ASN A 223 -11.53 43.79 -8.26
C ASN A 223 -11.69 42.27 -8.33
N ILE A 224 -12.42 41.69 -7.35
CA ILE A 224 -12.89 40.30 -7.34
C ILE A 224 -14.13 40.22 -6.39
N THR A 225 -15.37 40.12 -6.93
CA THR A 225 -16.68 39.80 -6.26
C THR A 225 -17.31 38.41 -6.57
N MET A 226 -17.73 37.72 -5.50
CA MET A 226 -18.54 36.49 -5.50
C MET A 226 -19.93 36.72 -4.91
N TYR A 227 -20.86 35.78 -5.15
CA TYR A 227 -22.21 35.78 -4.58
C TYR A 227 -22.51 34.63 -3.59
N ASN A 228 -23.67 34.84 -2.94
CA ASN A 228 -24.28 34.42 -1.68
C ASN A 228 -24.58 32.92 -1.41
N MET A 229 -24.40 32.40 -0.18
CA MET A 229 -24.70 30.99 0.20
C MET A 229 -25.36 30.83 1.60
N ASP A 230 -26.36 31.65 1.93
CA ASP A 230 -26.91 31.72 3.29
C ASP A 230 -27.78 30.54 3.76
N TRP A 231 -28.47 29.79 2.88
CA TRP A 231 -29.32 28.67 3.34
C TRP A 231 -28.55 27.35 3.56
N LEU A 232 -27.26 27.31 3.22
CA LEU A 232 -26.40 26.14 3.34
C LEU A 232 -25.65 26.06 4.69
N LEU A 233 -25.66 27.15 5.44
CA LEU A 233 -24.96 27.32 6.69
C LEU A 233 -25.99 27.29 7.83
N ASN A 234 -26.17 26.13 8.46
CA ASN A 234 -26.63 26.11 9.85
C ASN A 234 -25.41 25.93 10.75
N PRO A 235 -24.59 26.99 10.97
CA PRO A 235 -23.44 26.94 11.85
C PRO A 235 -23.89 26.55 13.25
N LYS A 236 -25.16 26.78 13.65
CA LYS A 236 -25.67 26.31 14.95
C LYS A 236 -25.64 24.78 15.07
N ARG A 237 -25.87 24.01 14.00
CA ARG A 237 -25.87 22.52 14.04
C ARG A 237 -24.45 21.96 14.12
N TYR A 238 -23.55 22.48 13.28
CA TYR A 238 -22.11 22.12 13.33
C TYR A 238 -21.44 22.63 14.60
N LYS A 239 -21.75 23.86 15.04
CA LYS A 239 -21.30 24.41 16.32
C LYS A 239 -21.83 23.57 17.47
N LYS A 240 -23.07 23.04 17.43
CA LYS A 240 -23.60 22.08 18.42
C LYS A 240 -22.84 20.77 18.44
N ASP A 241 -22.59 20.15 17.28
CA ASP A 241 -21.85 18.87 17.23
C ASP A 241 -20.38 19.05 17.64
N VAL A 242 -19.77 20.18 17.26
CA VAL A 242 -18.40 20.55 17.66
C VAL A 242 -18.33 20.90 19.14
N THR A 243 -19.29 21.66 19.69
CA THR A 243 -19.34 22.00 21.13
C THR A 243 -19.69 20.79 21.99
N TYR A 244 -20.65 19.95 21.60
CA TYR A 244 -20.98 18.70 22.30
C TYR A 244 -19.78 17.74 22.35
N MET A 245 -19.06 17.61 21.23
CA MET A 245 -17.82 16.84 21.22
C MET A 245 -16.73 17.52 22.05
N ALA A 246 -16.56 18.85 21.95
CA ALA A 246 -15.58 19.60 22.75
C ALA A 246 -15.85 19.46 24.25
N GLU A 247 -17.12 19.46 24.66
CA GLU A 247 -17.56 19.23 26.04
C GLU A 247 -17.27 17.79 26.50
N ARG A 248 -17.50 16.78 25.64
CA ARG A 248 -17.11 15.40 25.94
C ARG A 248 -15.59 15.23 26.02
N TYR A 249 -14.84 15.98 25.23
CA TYR A 249 -13.37 16.03 25.24
C TYR A 249 -12.85 16.76 26.47
N SER A 250 -13.43 17.89 26.87
CA SER A 250 -13.03 18.65 28.05
C SER A 250 -13.31 17.87 29.33
N ILE A 251 -14.42 17.12 29.39
CA ILE A 251 -14.70 16.16 30.47
C ILE A 251 -13.61 15.08 30.53
N ARG A 252 -13.23 14.48 29.39
CA ARG A 252 -12.15 13.48 29.33
C ARG A 252 -10.78 14.07 29.66
N LEU A 253 -10.53 15.31 29.23
CA LEU A 253 -9.31 16.06 29.55
C LEU A 253 -9.22 16.28 31.05
N ASN A 254 -10.32 16.68 31.68
CA ASN A 254 -10.43 16.87 33.13
C ASN A 254 -10.22 15.54 33.88
N ILE A 255 -10.73 14.42 33.38
CA ILE A 255 -10.49 13.09 33.99
C ILE A 255 -9.00 12.73 33.91
N LEU A 256 -8.37 12.89 32.76
CA LEU A 256 -6.93 12.61 32.59
C LEU A 256 -6.05 13.56 33.41
N TYR A 257 -6.41 14.85 33.44
CA TYR A 257 -5.74 15.87 34.25
C TYR A 257 -5.81 15.51 35.73
N LYS A 258 -7.00 15.15 36.23
CA LYS A 258 -7.22 14.73 37.62
C LYS A 258 -6.49 13.43 37.96
N LYS A 259 -6.41 12.47 37.03
CA LYS A 259 -5.65 11.22 37.17
C LYS A 259 -4.12 11.43 37.19
N TYR A 260 -3.62 12.37 36.37
CA TYR A 260 -2.21 12.74 36.35
C TYR A 260 -1.77 13.49 37.61
N HIS A 261 -2.58 14.45 38.08
CA HIS A 261 -2.32 15.19 39.32
C HIS A 261 -2.45 14.35 40.59
N THR A 262 -3.22 13.26 40.57
CA THR A 262 -3.31 12.33 41.71
C THR A 262 -2.15 11.33 41.76
N THR A 263 -1.36 11.17 40.69
CA THR A 263 -0.28 10.18 40.60
C THR A 263 1.14 10.76 40.65
N ASN A 264 1.33 12.07 40.51
CA ASN A 264 2.62 12.75 40.72
C ASN A 264 2.54 13.66 41.95
N ILE A 265 3.33 13.35 42.98
CA ILE A 265 3.25 13.96 44.33
C ILE A 265 4.07 15.27 44.49
N ASP A 266 4.85 15.71 43.49
CA ASP A 266 5.56 17.00 43.57
C ASP A 266 4.83 18.10 42.77
N ASN A 267 3.79 18.69 43.36
CA ASN A 267 2.85 19.60 42.69
C ASN A 267 3.37 21.05 42.49
N ASP A 268 4.31 21.54 43.29
CA ASP A 268 4.62 23.00 43.32
C ASP A 268 5.42 23.54 42.13
N SER A 269 6.13 22.68 41.39
CA SER A 269 6.97 23.12 40.26
C SER A 269 6.25 23.14 38.90
N ILE A 270 5.13 22.43 38.78
CA ILE A 270 4.38 22.27 37.53
C ILE A 270 3.20 23.25 37.47
N GLU A 271 2.55 23.52 38.59
CA GLU A 271 1.43 24.46 38.67
C GLU A 271 1.87 25.90 38.37
N ASN A 272 3.10 26.28 38.75
CA ASN A 272 3.75 27.53 38.37
C ASN A 272 4.21 27.61 36.89
N GLN A 273 4.25 26.49 36.15
CA GLN A 273 4.53 26.48 34.71
C GLN A 273 3.26 26.43 33.84
N LEU A 274 2.11 26.12 34.42
CA LEU A 274 0.83 25.95 33.71
C LEU A 274 -0.20 27.02 34.05
N SER A 275 -0.11 27.65 35.23
CA SER A 275 -0.92 28.82 35.55
C SER A 275 -0.29 30.08 34.91
N ILE A 276 -1.16 30.90 34.30
CA ILE A 276 -0.94 32.23 33.71
C ILE A 276 -0.66 32.24 32.19
N ASN A 277 -1.77 32.34 31.42
CA ASN A 277 -1.98 33.08 30.16
C ASN A 277 -1.04 32.91 28.95
N SER A 278 -0.01 32.07 29.00
CA SER A 278 0.82 31.79 27.83
C SER A 278 0.43 30.45 27.21
N ASN A 279 0.28 30.43 25.88
CA ASN A 279 0.19 29.20 25.10
C ASN A 279 1.10 28.13 25.73
N PRO A 280 0.60 26.95 26.19
CA PRO A 280 1.43 25.95 26.87
C PRO A 280 2.73 25.79 26.10
N VAL A 281 3.81 26.28 26.71
CA VAL A 281 5.11 26.38 26.06
C VAL A 281 5.46 24.96 25.70
N MET A 282 5.48 24.70 24.39
CA MET A 282 5.54 23.33 23.88
C MET A 282 6.76 22.67 24.53
N PRO A 283 6.58 21.61 25.35
CA PRO A 283 7.72 20.89 25.86
C PRO A 283 8.57 20.50 24.64
N SER A 284 9.87 20.74 24.72
CA SER A 284 10.76 20.34 23.65
C SER A 284 10.49 18.88 23.31
N LEU A 285 10.69 18.48 22.05
CA LEU A 285 10.52 17.08 21.63
C LEU A 285 11.28 16.11 22.56
N GLU A 286 12.29 16.63 23.25
CA GLU A 286 13.08 15.99 24.29
C GLU A 286 12.28 15.60 25.54
N ARG A 287 11.43 16.48 26.09
CA ARG A 287 10.59 16.20 27.27
C ARG A 287 9.38 15.30 26.95
N LEU A 288 8.84 15.41 25.74
CA LEU A 288 7.66 14.65 25.26
C LEU A 288 7.81 13.12 25.31
N ASP A 289 9.04 12.57 25.19
CA ASP A 289 9.23 11.10 25.26
C ASP A 289 9.48 10.57 26.68
N LYS A 290 9.81 11.44 27.64
CA LYS A 290 9.92 11.05 29.05
C LYS A 290 8.58 11.15 29.76
N MET A 291 7.60 11.75 29.08
CA MET A 291 6.28 11.95 29.61
C MET A 291 5.50 10.64 29.54
N PRO A 292 4.79 10.27 30.61
CA PRO A 292 3.98 9.06 30.62
C PRO A 292 2.96 9.12 29.48
N SER A 293 2.56 7.94 29.01
CA SER A 293 1.54 7.75 27.97
C SER A 293 0.34 8.69 28.17
N ASP A 294 -0.14 8.79 29.41
CA ASP A 294 -1.31 9.60 29.80
C ASP A 294 -1.10 11.10 29.54
N TYR A 295 0.13 11.62 29.67
CA TYR A 295 0.46 13.01 29.35
C TYR A 295 0.59 13.24 27.83
N LEU A 296 1.13 12.27 27.09
CA LEU A 296 1.13 12.29 25.62
C LEU A 296 -0.31 12.32 25.08
N GLN A 297 -1.22 11.57 25.70
CA GLN A 297 -2.65 11.63 25.40
C GLN A 297 -3.22 13.00 25.70
N PHE A 298 -2.98 13.57 26.88
CA PHE A 298 -3.39 14.92 27.22
C PHE A 298 -2.92 15.95 26.17
N LEU A 299 -1.66 15.86 25.74
CA LEU A 299 -1.10 16.72 24.69
C LEU A 299 -1.82 16.56 23.35
N VAL A 300 -2.05 15.32 22.91
CA VAL A 300 -2.78 15.05 21.67
C VAL A 300 -4.19 15.64 21.75
N LEU A 301 -4.91 15.41 22.85
CA LEU A 301 -6.27 15.93 23.06
C LEU A 301 -6.30 17.46 23.13
N SER A 302 -5.36 18.10 23.82
CA SER A 302 -5.22 19.56 23.87
C SER A 302 -4.92 20.16 22.49
N TRP A 303 -4.16 19.46 21.63
CA TRP A 303 -3.94 19.90 20.26
C TRP A 303 -5.19 19.79 19.42
N PHE A 304 -6.04 18.80 19.68
CA PHE A 304 -7.33 18.69 19.00
C PHE A 304 -8.29 19.80 19.39
N GLU A 305 -8.30 20.19 20.66
CA GLU A 305 -9.07 21.34 21.13
C GLU A 305 -8.61 22.61 20.41
N LYS A 306 -7.29 22.88 20.37
CA LYS A 306 -6.74 24.03 19.62
C LYS A 306 -7.00 23.99 18.11
N ILE A 307 -6.91 22.82 17.47
CA ILE A 307 -7.27 22.67 16.05
C ILE A 307 -8.76 22.95 15.88
N SER A 308 -9.60 22.49 16.81
CA SER A 308 -11.03 22.76 16.82
C SER A 308 -11.30 24.26 16.94
N ASP A 309 -10.65 24.96 17.87
CA ASP A 309 -10.78 26.41 18.06
C ASP A 309 -10.32 27.19 16.84
N SER A 310 -9.17 26.83 16.28
CA SER A 310 -8.64 27.42 15.04
C SER A 310 -9.62 27.20 13.88
N MET A 311 -10.26 26.03 13.83
CA MET A 311 -11.25 25.74 12.81
C MET A 311 -12.53 26.55 13.03
N THR A 312 -12.96 26.74 14.27
CA THR A 312 -14.10 27.63 14.60
C THR A 312 -13.79 29.06 14.17
N GLN A 313 -12.58 29.56 14.44
CA GLN A 313 -12.15 30.89 13.98
C GLN A 313 -12.09 31.01 12.45
N ILE A 314 -11.60 29.97 11.76
CA ILE A 314 -11.60 29.92 10.29
C ILE A 314 -13.04 29.93 9.76
N LEU A 315 -13.95 29.17 10.39
CA LEU A 315 -15.36 29.12 10.02
C LEU A 315 -16.09 30.43 10.32
N ASP A 316 -15.81 31.07 11.44
CA ASP A 316 -16.39 32.36 11.82
C ASP A 316 -15.91 33.46 10.85
N LYS A 317 -14.60 33.54 10.56
CA LYS A 317 -14.07 34.46 9.52
C LYS A 317 -14.58 34.16 8.13
N TYR A 318 -14.72 32.88 7.80
CA TYR A 318 -15.32 32.48 6.54
C TYR A 318 -16.80 32.89 6.47
N SER A 319 -17.55 32.79 7.56
CA SER A 319 -18.92 33.27 7.64
C SER A 319 -19.01 34.79 7.57
N GLU A 320 -18.08 35.51 8.19
CA GLU A 320 -17.96 36.97 8.11
C GLU A 320 -17.67 37.41 6.66
N LEU A 321 -16.73 36.74 5.99
CA LEU A 321 -16.45 36.92 4.56
C LEU A 321 -17.65 36.62 3.65
N MET A 322 -18.59 35.78 4.12
CA MET A 322 -19.80 35.41 3.37
C MET A 322 -21.00 36.34 3.65
N VAL A 323 -21.11 36.88 4.86
CA VAL A 323 -22.27 37.68 5.33
C VAL A 323 -22.11 39.16 4.99
N ASN A 324 -20.88 39.67 4.87
CA ASN A 324 -20.65 41.10 4.75
C ASN A 324 -20.88 41.60 3.28
N PRO A 325 -21.97 42.36 3.01
CA PRO A 325 -22.43 42.68 1.65
C PRO A 325 -21.46 43.53 0.83
N ASP A 326 -20.61 44.32 1.51
CA ASP A 326 -19.61 45.20 0.90
C ASP A 326 -18.46 44.42 0.24
N TYR A 327 -18.27 43.15 0.62
CA TYR A 327 -17.30 42.25 -0.01
C TYR A 327 -17.82 41.62 -1.31
N CYS A 328 -19.13 41.74 -1.57
CA CYS A 328 -19.84 41.00 -2.61
C CYS A 328 -20.32 41.88 -3.78
N TYR A 329 -20.36 43.21 -3.64
CA TYR A 329 -20.97 44.08 -4.65
C TYR A 329 -20.25 45.42 -4.84
N ASN A 330 -19.52 45.55 -5.95
CA ASN A 330 -19.19 46.82 -6.59
C ASN A 330 -18.50 46.55 -7.95
N GLY A 331 -19.25 46.47 -9.06
CA GLY A 331 -18.64 46.51 -10.40
C GLY A 331 -19.40 45.83 -11.54
N LYS A 332 -19.53 46.57 -12.66
CA LYS A 332 -20.39 46.33 -13.83
C LYS A 332 -19.94 45.24 -14.83
N ASP A 333 -18.93 44.40 -14.52
CA ASP A 333 -18.21 43.62 -15.54
C ASP A 333 -18.32 42.06 -15.37
N PRO A 334 -19.04 41.34 -16.24
CA PRO A 334 -19.41 39.92 -16.06
C PRO A 334 -18.26 38.90 -16.19
N LYS A 335 -17.13 39.26 -16.83
CA LYS A 335 -15.95 38.36 -16.90
C LYS A 335 -15.24 38.25 -15.56
N SER A 336 -15.30 39.30 -14.74
CA SER A 336 -14.74 39.27 -13.39
C SER A 336 -15.46 38.18 -12.57
N LEU A 337 -16.80 38.18 -12.56
CA LEU A 337 -17.67 37.24 -11.82
C LEU A 337 -17.19 35.79 -11.87
N THR A 338 -16.96 35.26 -13.09
CA THR A 338 -16.57 33.85 -13.28
C THR A 338 -15.23 33.48 -12.65
N LYS A 339 -14.30 34.44 -12.52
CA LYS A 339 -12.99 34.20 -11.90
C LYS A 339 -13.12 34.15 -10.38
N ILE A 340 -14.02 34.94 -9.81
CA ILE A 340 -14.23 34.98 -8.37
C ILE A 340 -14.98 33.75 -7.88
N ASP A 341 -16.03 33.35 -8.60
CA ASP A 341 -16.80 32.12 -8.32
C ASP A 341 -15.88 30.91 -8.23
N LYS A 342 -14.84 30.89 -9.07
CA LYS A 342 -13.84 29.84 -9.09
C LYS A 342 -12.87 29.89 -7.90
N GLU A 343 -12.45 31.06 -7.45
CA GLU A 343 -11.52 31.15 -6.31
C GLU A 343 -12.22 30.92 -4.97
N LEU A 344 -13.41 31.47 -4.75
CA LEU A 344 -14.10 31.21 -3.49
C LEU A 344 -14.66 29.78 -3.45
N SER A 345 -15.11 29.18 -4.56
CA SER A 345 -15.47 27.76 -4.55
C SER A 345 -14.27 26.89 -4.17
N ARG A 346 -13.05 27.23 -4.64
CA ARG A 346 -11.81 26.59 -4.17
C ARG A 346 -11.57 26.81 -2.69
N ILE A 347 -11.73 28.04 -2.18
CA ILE A 347 -11.60 28.35 -0.75
C ILE A 347 -12.63 27.56 0.07
N HIS A 348 -13.88 27.49 -0.40
CA HIS A 348 -14.96 26.73 0.22
C HIS A 348 -14.65 25.23 0.27
N PHE A 349 -14.26 24.60 -0.84
CA PHE A 349 -13.87 23.18 -0.84
C PHE A 349 -12.64 22.92 -0.01
N PHE A 350 -11.70 23.86 0.01
CA PHE A 350 -10.52 23.76 0.84
C PHE A 350 -10.91 23.79 2.32
N ILE A 351 -11.77 24.72 2.74
CA ILE A 351 -12.26 24.82 4.12
C ILE A 351 -13.11 23.60 4.50
N ILE A 352 -14.04 23.14 3.66
CA ILE A 352 -14.82 21.92 3.90
C ILE A 352 -13.90 20.69 3.99
N GLY A 353 -12.93 20.59 3.09
CA GLY A 353 -11.92 19.53 3.12
C GLY A 353 -11.13 19.55 4.43
N MET A 354 -10.79 20.74 4.92
CA MET A 354 -10.18 20.97 6.22
C MET A 354 -11.10 20.59 7.40
N VAL A 355 -12.41 20.86 7.33
CA VAL A 355 -13.39 20.41 8.36
C VAL A 355 -13.41 18.89 8.42
N ASN A 356 -13.66 18.23 7.28
CA ASN A 356 -13.78 16.77 7.19
C ASN A 356 -12.47 16.09 7.65
N PHE A 357 -11.33 16.64 7.23
CA PHE A 357 -10.03 16.15 7.67
C PHE A 357 -9.82 16.30 9.18
N THR A 358 -10.30 17.41 9.78
CA THR A 358 -10.27 17.59 11.23
C THR A 358 -11.14 16.56 11.95
N GLU A 359 -12.32 16.25 11.42
CA GLU A 359 -13.21 15.21 11.96
C GLU A 359 -12.56 13.82 11.89
N ASP A 360 -11.94 13.48 10.76
CA ASP A 360 -11.19 12.22 10.58
C ASP A 360 -10.00 12.14 11.56
N LEU A 361 -9.27 13.24 11.75
CA LEU A 361 -8.20 13.30 12.74
C LEU A 361 -8.76 13.12 14.16
N LYS A 362 -9.94 13.68 14.49
CA LYS A 362 -10.62 13.45 15.78
C LYS A 362 -10.98 11.98 15.96
N ARG A 363 -11.57 11.32 14.95
CA ARG A 363 -11.85 9.87 14.99
C ARG A 363 -10.57 9.05 15.18
N MET A 364 -9.51 9.40 14.47
CA MET A 364 -8.19 8.77 14.62
C MET A 364 -7.64 8.95 16.04
N SER A 365 -7.87 10.10 16.67
CA SER A 365 -7.47 10.37 18.06
C SER A 365 -8.21 9.48 19.06
N VAL A 366 -9.50 9.21 18.83
CA VAL A 366 -10.29 8.30 19.67
C VAL A 366 -9.74 6.89 19.55
N VAL A 367 -9.45 6.43 18.32
CA VAL A 367 -8.83 5.12 18.10
C VAL A 367 -7.46 5.04 18.80
N ILE A 368 -6.64 6.08 18.71
CA ILE A 368 -5.36 6.15 19.42
C ILE A 368 -5.57 6.08 20.92
N TYR A 369 -6.51 6.85 21.44
CA TYR A 369 -6.87 6.85 22.86
C TYR A 369 -7.33 5.47 23.31
N ASP A 370 -8.26 4.84 22.61
CA ASP A 370 -8.77 3.50 22.92
C ASP A 370 -7.65 2.44 22.88
N ILE A 371 -6.76 2.50 21.88
CA ILE A 371 -5.56 1.64 21.80
C ILE A 371 -4.64 1.84 23.00
N THR A 372 -4.53 3.07 23.49
CA THR A 372 -3.60 3.44 24.56
C THR A 372 -4.20 3.19 25.95
N ASN A 373 -5.52 3.31 26.10
CA ASN A 373 -6.27 3.15 27.35
C ASN A 373 -6.78 1.75 27.64
N HIS A 374 -6.52 0.80 26.74
CA HIS A 374 -6.51 -0.60 27.11
C HIS A 374 -5.09 -0.97 27.53
N PRO A 375 -4.66 -0.68 28.78
CA PRO A 375 -3.41 -1.23 29.30
C PRO A 375 -3.55 -2.75 29.20
N LEU A 376 -2.67 -3.35 28.40
CA LEU A 376 -2.55 -4.78 28.23
C LEU A 376 -1.98 -5.36 29.54
N GLU A 377 -2.81 -5.44 30.60
CA GLU A 377 -2.45 -6.06 31.87
C GLU A 377 -2.25 -7.58 31.74
N LYS A 378 -2.78 -8.19 30.67
CA LYS A 378 -2.59 -9.62 30.39
C LYS A 378 -1.24 -9.89 29.71
N PRO A 379 -0.59 -11.04 29.98
CA PRO A 379 0.65 -11.44 29.33
C PRO A 379 0.45 -11.44 27.81
N ARG A 380 1.13 -10.52 27.13
CA ARG A 380 0.99 -10.25 25.69
C ARG A 380 1.21 -11.46 24.82
N ILE A 381 2.05 -12.37 25.29
CA ILE A 381 2.33 -13.67 24.67
C ILE A 381 1.06 -14.49 24.57
N LEU A 382 0.29 -14.57 25.65
CA LEU A 382 -0.96 -15.33 25.69
C LEU A 382 -2.02 -14.70 24.78
N ILE A 383 -2.07 -13.37 24.69
CA ILE A 383 -2.93 -12.67 23.73
C ILE A 383 -2.46 -12.92 22.31
N ALA A 384 -1.15 -12.86 22.03
CA ALA A 384 -0.60 -13.11 20.71
C ALA A 384 -0.88 -14.54 20.25
N PHE A 385 -0.58 -15.54 21.09
CA PHE A 385 -0.93 -16.94 20.84
C PHE A 385 -2.43 -17.11 20.68
N ARG A 386 -3.25 -16.53 21.55
CA ARG A 386 -4.71 -16.57 21.42
C ARG A 386 -5.19 -15.90 20.14
N SER A 387 -4.56 -14.82 19.69
CA SER A 387 -4.91 -14.08 18.47
C SER A 387 -4.45 -14.82 17.21
N ILE A 388 -3.28 -15.46 17.24
CA ILE A 388 -2.80 -16.32 16.15
C ILE A 388 -3.69 -17.55 16.07
N PHE A 389 -3.99 -18.19 17.21
CA PHE A 389 -4.89 -19.33 17.26
C PHE A 389 -6.32 -18.96 16.87
N ALA A 390 -6.82 -17.80 17.32
CA ALA A 390 -8.13 -17.29 16.91
C ALA A 390 -8.15 -16.93 15.43
N ALA A 391 -7.10 -16.29 14.89
CA ALA A 391 -7.00 -15.98 13.46
C ALA A 391 -6.89 -17.26 12.62
N PHE A 392 -6.14 -18.25 13.08
CA PHE A 392 -6.05 -19.57 12.46
C PHE A 392 -7.41 -20.28 12.52
N TYR A 393 -8.04 -20.33 13.69
CA TYR A 393 -9.36 -20.91 13.90
C TYR A 393 -10.42 -20.19 13.06
N ASP A 394 -10.43 -18.86 13.04
CA ASP A 394 -11.34 -18.04 12.23
C ASP A 394 -11.05 -18.20 10.74
N TYR A 395 -9.78 -18.35 10.33
CA TYR A 395 -9.43 -18.68 8.95
C TYR A 395 -10.00 -20.05 8.57
N PHE A 396 -9.75 -21.09 9.38
CA PHE A 396 -10.29 -22.42 9.12
C PHE A 396 -11.80 -22.44 9.20
N LYS A 397 -12.39 -21.75 10.18
CA LYS A 397 -13.83 -21.60 10.33
C LYS A 397 -14.43 -20.86 9.15
N VAL A 398 -13.85 -19.76 8.67
CA VAL A 398 -14.32 -19.03 7.48
C VAL A 398 -14.08 -19.87 6.23
N PHE A 399 -12.96 -20.57 6.10
CA PHE A 399 -12.69 -21.50 5.00
C PHE A 399 -13.74 -22.61 4.98
N PHE A 400 -13.95 -23.30 6.09
CA PHE A 400 -14.98 -24.33 6.25
C PHE A 400 -16.39 -23.75 6.17
N GLN A 401 -16.68 -22.54 6.62
CA GLN A 401 -18.00 -21.92 6.53
C GLN A 401 -18.27 -21.40 5.12
N ARG A 402 -17.28 -20.86 4.42
CA ARG A 402 -17.40 -20.40 3.02
C ARG A 402 -17.53 -21.60 2.11
N ASN A 403 -16.72 -22.63 2.34
CA ASN A 403 -16.88 -23.93 1.72
C ASN A 403 -18.20 -24.56 2.10
N ARG A 404 -18.65 -24.54 3.36
CA ARG A 404 -19.97 -25.05 3.78
C ARG A 404 -21.12 -24.22 3.21
N LYS A 405 -20.96 -22.91 3.00
CA LYS A 405 -21.94 -22.06 2.31
C LYS A 405 -22.00 -22.37 0.81
N LEU A 406 -20.85 -22.68 0.20
CA LEU A 406 -20.77 -23.20 -1.17
C LEU A 406 -21.35 -24.63 -1.28
N PHE A 407 -21.09 -25.49 -0.29
CA PHE A 407 -21.51 -26.90 -0.23
C PHE A 407 -22.94 -27.11 0.29
N SER A 408 -23.52 -26.18 1.04
CA SER A 408 -24.88 -26.32 1.58
C SER A 408 -25.96 -25.93 0.59
N GLY A 409 -25.61 -25.53 -0.64
CA GLY A 409 -26.55 -25.00 -1.64
C GLY A 409 -27.27 -23.71 -1.20
N LYS A 410 -27.01 -23.22 0.02
CA LYS A 410 -27.53 -21.96 0.57
C LYS A 410 -26.59 -20.80 0.21
N GLY A 411 -26.16 -20.74 -1.05
CA GLY A 411 -25.53 -19.55 -1.59
C GLY A 411 -26.50 -18.39 -1.39
N ALA A 412 -26.07 -17.38 -0.63
CA ALA A 412 -26.72 -16.09 -0.40
C ALA A 412 -28.20 -16.03 -0.83
N ARG A 413 -29.09 -16.71 -0.10
CA ARG A 413 -30.51 -16.39 -0.17
C ARG A 413 -30.66 -14.94 0.29
N TYR A 414 -30.80 -14.05 -0.69
CA TYR A 414 -31.53 -12.80 -0.50
C TYR A 414 -32.79 -13.15 0.28
N LYS A 415 -32.91 -12.64 1.51
CA LYS A 415 -34.01 -12.97 2.43
C LYS A 415 -35.40 -12.53 1.91
N ASP A 416 -35.47 -11.92 0.73
CA ASP A 416 -36.68 -11.31 0.19
C ASP A 416 -37.28 -12.04 -1.02
N TYR A 417 -36.84 -13.27 -1.35
CA TYR A 417 -37.43 -14.04 -2.46
C TYR A 417 -38.45 -15.08 -1.94
N PRO A 418 -39.74 -14.98 -2.31
CA PRO A 418 -40.83 -15.78 -1.75
C PRO A 418 -41.03 -17.08 -2.53
N PHE A 419 -40.10 -18.04 -2.41
CA PHE A 419 -40.35 -19.40 -2.91
C PHE A 419 -40.09 -20.47 -1.82
N PRO A 420 -40.86 -21.58 -1.80
CA PRO A 420 -40.88 -22.53 -0.70
C PRO A 420 -39.61 -23.38 -0.59
N ASP A 421 -39.34 -23.84 0.63
CA ASP A 421 -38.11 -24.49 1.09
C ASP A 421 -37.88 -25.96 0.63
N LEU A 422 -38.36 -26.36 -0.55
CA LEU A 422 -38.48 -27.77 -0.94
C LEU A 422 -37.22 -28.49 -1.48
N LEU A 423 -36.02 -27.89 -1.41
CA LEU A 423 -34.78 -28.49 -1.95
C LEU A 423 -33.72 -28.83 -0.87
N SER A 424 -34.15 -29.11 0.36
CA SER A 424 -33.26 -29.44 1.48
C SER A 424 -32.78 -30.89 1.51
N SER A 425 -32.07 -31.35 0.47
CA SER A 425 -31.13 -32.50 0.54
C SER A 425 -30.45 -32.80 -0.80
N LEU A 426 -30.14 -31.80 -1.63
CA LEU A 426 -29.28 -32.03 -2.81
C LEU A 426 -27.90 -32.52 -2.36
N SER A 427 -27.74 -33.84 -2.32
CA SER A 427 -26.44 -34.48 -2.09
C SER A 427 -25.61 -34.18 -3.33
N TYR A 428 -24.65 -33.28 -3.20
CA TYR A 428 -23.68 -33.06 -4.26
C TYR A 428 -22.90 -34.37 -4.46
N PRO A 429 -22.94 -34.99 -5.65
CA PRO A 429 -22.11 -36.14 -5.94
C PRO A 429 -20.64 -35.78 -5.71
N TRP A 430 -19.84 -36.75 -5.30
CA TRP A 430 -18.42 -36.56 -4.97
C TRP A 430 -17.65 -35.80 -6.06
N GLN A 431 -17.99 -36.00 -7.34
CA GLN A 431 -17.43 -35.27 -8.47
C GLN A 431 -17.66 -33.75 -8.40
N GLN A 432 -18.86 -33.31 -8.02
CA GLN A 432 -19.15 -31.88 -7.85
C GLN A 432 -18.44 -31.31 -6.62
N ARG A 433 -18.25 -32.11 -5.56
CA ARG A 433 -17.48 -31.67 -4.39
C ARG A 433 -16.01 -31.43 -4.74
N ILE A 434 -15.42 -32.35 -5.51
CA ILE A 434 -14.08 -32.18 -6.09
C ILE A 434 -14.06 -30.91 -6.95
N TYR A 435 -14.98 -30.79 -7.91
CA TYR A 435 -15.03 -29.62 -8.79
C TYR A 435 -15.08 -28.30 -8.01
N MET A 436 -15.88 -28.21 -6.94
CA MET A 436 -15.96 -27.00 -6.10
C MET A 436 -14.68 -26.66 -5.33
N VAL A 437 -13.85 -27.64 -4.98
CA VAL A 437 -12.54 -27.40 -4.33
C VAL A 437 -11.49 -27.06 -5.39
N PHE A 438 -11.48 -27.81 -6.50
CA PHE A 438 -10.49 -27.68 -7.55
C PHE A 438 -10.72 -26.47 -8.46
N GLU A 439 -11.94 -25.98 -8.65
CA GLU A 439 -12.21 -24.81 -9.49
C GLU A 439 -11.61 -23.52 -8.88
N PRO A 440 -11.83 -23.17 -7.59
CA PRO A 440 -11.13 -22.06 -6.96
C PRO A 440 -9.62 -22.26 -6.92
N MET A 441 -9.14 -23.47 -6.64
CA MET A 441 -7.71 -23.78 -6.60
C MET A 441 -7.08 -23.65 -7.99
N GLY A 442 -7.74 -24.15 -9.02
CA GLY A 442 -7.36 -24.03 -10.43
C GLY A 442 -7.34 -22.58 -10.86
N ARG A 443 -8.38 -21.79 -10.58
CA ARG A 443 -8.40 -20.34 -10.83
C ARG A 443 -7.21 -19.62 -10.18
N ARG A 444 -6.79 -20.05 -8.97
CA ARG A 444 -5.61 -19.49 -8.30
C ARG A 444 -4.32 -19.90 -8.97
N ILE A 445 -4.12 -21.19 -9.22
CA ILE A 445 -2.93 -21.72 -9.91
C ILE A 445 -2.76 -21.04 -11.27
N PHE A 446 -3.87 -20.85 -12.00
CA PHE A 446 -3.87 -20.26 -13.33
C PHE A 446 -3.98 -18.73 -13.36
N SER A 447 -4.13 -18.04 -12.22
CA SER A 447 -4.28 -16.58 -12.15
C SER A 447 -3.10 -15.84 -12.80
N ASP A 448 -1.88 -16.31 -12.52
CA ASP A 448 -0.62 -15.77 -13.05
C ASP A 448 0.27 -16.89 -13.63
N TRP A 449 -0.36 -17.82 -14.36
CA TRP A 449 0.29 -19.02 -14.90
C TRP A 449 1.56 -18.72 -15.70
N ARG A 450 1.66 -17.56 -16.37
CA ARG A 450 2.84 -17.17 -17.16
C ARG A 450 4.07 -16.97 -16.28
N PHE A 451 3.90 -16.44 -15.07
CA PHE A 451 5.01 -16.32 -14.14
C PHE A 451 5.32 -17.69 -13.55
N SER A 452 4.31 -18.42 -13.09
CA SER A 452 4.49 -19.75 -12.51
C SER A 452 5.22 -20.69 -13.46
N LEU A 453 4.83 -20.71 -14.74
CA LEU A 453 5.47 -21.49 -15.79
C LEU A 453 6.94 -21.10 -15.95
N ARG A 454 7.24 -19.80 -16.10
CA ARG A 454 8.62 -19.32 -16.19
C ARG A 454 9.46 -19.75 -14.99
N PHE A 455 8.94 -19.49 -13.80
CA PHE A 455 9.64 -19.79 -12.56
C PHE A 455 9.94 -21.29 -12.49
N SER A 456 8.96 -22.15 -12.76
CA SER A 456 9.14 -23.60 -12.78
C SER A 456 10.14 -24.06 -13.82
N VAL A 457 10.00 -23.63 -15.09
CA VAL A 457 10.94 -23.99 -16.16
C VAL A 457 12.36 -23.56 -15.79
N GLY A 458 12.53 -22.33 -15.31
CA GLY A 458 13.83 -21.81 -14.92
C GLY A 458 14.46 -22.59 -13.78
N VAL A 459 13.73 -22.82 -12.68
CA VAL A 459 14.24 -23.56 -11.51
C VAL A 459 14.56 -25.01 -11.88
N THR A 460 13.68 -25.72 -12.59
CA THR A 460 13.93 -27.13 -12.92
C THR A 460 15.05 -27.29 -13.94
N THR A 461 15.10 -26.47 -14.99
CA THR A 461 16.16 -26.53 -16.00
C THR A 461 17.53 -26.25 -15.37
N LEU A 462 17.63 -25.23 -14.53
CA LEU A 462 18.88 -24.90 -13.83
C LEU A 462 19.25 -25.97 -12.81
N SER A 463 18.28 -26.59 -12.14
CA SER A 463 18.54 -27.70 -11.19
C SER A 463 19.09 -28.94 -11.89
N VAL A 464 18.52 -29.30 -13.05
CA VAL A 464 19.00 -30.42 -13.87
C VAL A 464 20.39 -30.12 -14.43
N ALA A 465 20.59 -28.93 -14.99
CA ALA A 465 21.89 -28.51 -15.48
C ALA A 465 22.95 -28.54 -14.38
N TYR A 466 22.61 -28.08 -13.17
CA TYR A 466 23.49 -28.20 -12.01
C TYR A 466 23.82 -29.66 -11.68
N TYR A 467 22.82 -30.53 -11.61
CA TYR A 467 23.04 -31.93 -11.24
C TYR A 467 23.91 -32.66 -12.27
N GLU A 468 23.61 -32.52 -13.56
CA GLU A 468 24.38 -33.18 -14.62
C GLU A 468 25.82 -32.68 -14.68
N THR A 469 26.04 -31.36 -14.55
CA THR A 469 27.40 -30.80 -14.50
C THR A 469 28.16 -31.23 -13.24
N PHE A 470 27.49 -31.30 -12.09
CA PHE A 470 28.09 -31.77 -10.83
C PHE A 470 28.49 -33.25 -10.91
N LYS A 471 27.66 -34.09 -11.53
CA LYS A 471 27.92 -35.53 -11.70
C LYS A 471 29.07 -35.79 -12.67
N HIS A 472 29.14 -35.04 -13.77
CA HIS A 472 30.09 -35.31 -14.86
C HIS A 472 31.38 -34.48 -14.81
N SER A 473 31.47 -33.50 -13.91
CA SER A 473 32.66 -32.66 -13.81
C SER A 473 33.07 -32.37 -12.37
N HIS A 474 34.35 -32.63 -12.08
CA HIS A 474 34.97 -32.25 -10.81
C HIS A 474 35.57 -30.84 -10.84
N PHE A 475 35.41 -30.09 -11.94
CA PHE A 475 35.99 -28.76 -12.06
C PHE A 475 35.38 -27.78 -11.05
N ILE A 476 36.24 -26.99 -10.39
CA ILE A 476 35.86 -26.13 -9.26
C ILE A 476 34.81 -25.08 -9.61
N LEU A 477 34.77 -24.65 -10.88
CA LEU A 477 33.73 -23.76 -11.41
C LEU A 477 32.35 -24.42 -11.25
N PHE A 478 32.17 -25.64 -11.76
CA PHE A 478 30.88 -26.33 -11.75
C PHE A 478 30.45 -26.79 -10.36
N ARG A 479 31.39 -27.10 -9.46
CA ARG A 479 31.06 -27.42 -8.06
C ARG A 479 30.35 -26.28 -7.32
N ASN A 480 30.56 -25.03 -7.72
CA ASN A 480 29.90 -23.86 -7.12
C ASN A 480 28.60 -23.46 -7.84
N LEU A 481 28.19 -24.17 -8.89
CA LEU A 481 27.04 -23.83 -9.72
C LEU A 481 25.70 -23.92 -8.96
N GLN A 482 25.62 -24.66 -7.84
CA GLN A 482 24.44 -24.66 -6.95
C GLN A 482 24.01 -23.25 -6.53
N TRP A 483 24.97 -22.34 -6.36
CA TRP A 483 24.68 -20.96 -5.94
C TRP A 483 23.97 -20.17 -7.04
N LEU A 484 24.15 -20.56 -8.31
CA LEU A 484 23.39 -20.00 -9.41
C LEU A 484 21.91 -20.36 -9.26
N VAL A 485 21.59 -21.63 -8.98
CA VAL A 485 20.20 -22.12 -8.81
C VAL A 485 19.54 -21.51 -7.57
N ILE A 486 20.26 -21.48 -6.44
CA ILE A 486 19.78 -20.88 -5.18
C ILE A 486 19.50 -19.39 -5.39
N THR A 487 20.43 -18.67 -6.02
CA THR A 487 20.28 -17.24 -6.28
C THR A 487 19.15 -16.99 -7.28
N PHE A 488 19.03 -17.79 -8.35
CA PHE A 488 17.92 -17.68 -9.30
C PHE A 488 16.57 -17.80 -8.58
N THR A 489 16.41 -18.83 -7.75
CA THR A 489 15.20 -19.08 -6.96
C THR A 489 14.90 -17.91 -6.01
N PHE A 490 15.93 -17.32 -5.40
CA PHE A 490 15.79 -16.20 -4.48
C PHE A 490 15.53 -14.86 -5.19
N VAL A 491 16.12 -14.62 -6.35
CA VAL A 491 16.00 -13.36 -7.12
C VAL A 491 14.68 -13.30 -7.88
N MET A 492 14.27 -14.40 -8.50
CA MET A 492 13.08 -14.43 -9.37
C MET A 492 11.84 -14.09 -8.55
N SER A 493 11.02 -13.16 -9.03
CA SER A 493 9.77 -12.76 -8.40
C SER A 493 8.78 -12.15 -9.41
N PRO A 494 7.46 -12.14 -9.13
CA PRO A 494 6.44 -11.74 -10.10
C PRO A 494 6.52 -10.29 -10.59
N THR A 495 7.10 -9.41 -9.77
CA THR A 495 7.17 -7.96 -10.01
C THR A 495 8.61 -7.45 -10.07
N VAL A 496 9.46 -7.91 -9.15
CA VAL A 496 10.83 -7.40 -8.96
C VAL A 496 11.85 -8.19 -9.81
N GLY A 497 11.48 -9.36 -10.34
CA GLY A 497 12.35 -10.20 -11.17
C GLY A 497 12.69 -9.57 -12.53
N ALA A 498 11.73 -8.86 -13.14
CA ALA A 498 11.86 -8.34 -14.50
C ALA A 498 12.48 -6.94 -14.58
N SER A 499 12.45 -6.17 -13.49
CA SER A 499 12.89 -4.78 -13.52
C SER A 499 14.42 -4.67 -13.49
N GLY A 500 14.99 -4.11 -14.56
CA GLY A 500 16.43 -3.92 -14.70
C GLY A 500 17.08 -3.09 -13.58
N SER A 501 16.34 -2.16 -12.96
CA SER A 501 16.87 -1.36 -11.84
C SER A 501 17.12 -2.21 -10.60
N PHE A 502 16.19 -3.11 -10.27
CA PHE A 502 16.38 -4.04 -9.16
C PHE A 502 17.51 -5.03 -9.48
N ALA A 503 17.68 -5.43 -10.74
CA ALA A 503 18.84 -6.24 -11.14
C ALA A 503 20.17 -5.50 -10.91
N VAL A 504 20.27 -4.21 -11.28
CA VAL A 504 21.45 -3.37 -11.00
C VAL A 504 21.67 -3.22 -9.50
N MET A 505 20.62 -2.91 -8.73
CA MET A 505 20.73 -2.77 -7.28
C MET A 505 21.15 -4.07 -6.59
N ARG A 506 20.70 -5.22 -7.10
CA ARG A 506 21.15 -6.55 -6.65
C ARG A 506 22.60 -6.79 -6.99
N PHE A 507 23.00 -6.50 -8.23
CA PHE A 507 24.37 -6.64 -8.69
C PHE A 507 25.35 -5.82 -7.83
N VAL A 508 25.05 -4.53 -7.61
CA VAL A 508 25.84 -3.66 -6.73
C VAL A 508 25.86 -4.21 -5.30
N GLY A 509 24.71 -4.60 -4.76
CA GLY A 509 24.63 -5.19 -3.42
C GLY A 509 25.47 -6.45 -3.27
N THR A 510 25.49 -7.32 -4.29
CA THR A 510 26.30 -8.55 -4.32
C THR A 510 27.80 -8.23 -4.37
N LEU A 511 28.24 -7.27 -5.19
CA LEU A 511 29.65 -6.90 -5.25
C LEU A 511 30.13 -6.31 -3.93
N VAL A 512 29.40 -5.36 -3.35
CA VAL A 512 29.79 -4.76 -2.06
C VAL A 512 29.80 -5.83 -0.95
N ALA A 513 28.80 -6.70 -0.93
CA ALA A 513 28.73 -7.79 0.04
C ALA A 513 29.87 -8.80 -0.10
N SER A 514 30.32 -9.09 -1.32
CA SER A 514 31.43 -10.04 -1.52
C SER A 514 32.75 -9.50 -1.01
N PHE A 515 33.05 -8.22 -1.26
CA PHE A 515 34.22 -7.56 -0.69
C PHE A 515 34.18 -7.56 0.84
N VAL A 516 33.03 -7.19 1.43
CA VAL A 516 32.86 -7.17 2.88
C VAL A 516 32.96 -8.58 3.48
N ALA A 517 32.38 -9.59 2.83
CA ALA A 517 32.44 -10.98 3.28
C ALA A 517 33.85 -11.54 3.25
N TYR A 518 34.62 -11.25 2.19
CA TYR A 518 36.01 -11.67 2.10
C TYR A 518 36.89 -10.98 3.15
N GLY A 519 36.75 -9.66 3.32
CA GLY A 519 37.45 -8.92 4.37
C GLY A 519 37.13 -9.47 5.76
N GLY A 520 35.86 -9.78 6.02
CA GLY A 520 35.44 -10.45 7.25
C GLY A 520 36.02 -11.85 7.42
N ALA A 521 36.14 -12.61 6.32
CA ALA A 521 36.77 -13.91 6.32
C ALA A 521 38.24 -13.87 6.69
N VAL A 522 39.01 -12.93 6.13
CA VAL A 522 40.41 -12.74 6.51
C VAL A 522 40.52 -12.52 8.03
N LEU A 523 39.71 -11.61 8.60
CA LEU A 523 39.72 -11.30 10.03
C LEU A 523 39.41 -12.53 10.91
N PHE A 524 38.34 -13.28 10.63
CA PHE A 524 37.99 -14.43 11.46
C PHE A 524 38.91 -15.64 11.24
N THR A 525 39.73 -15.67 10.19
CA THR A 525 40.71 -16.76 9.98
C THR A 525 42.03 -16.58 10.72
N LEU A 526 42.31 -15.37 11.25
CA LEU A 526 43.52 -15.08 12.01
C LEU A 526 43.72 -16.00 13.23
N PRO A 527 42.71 -16.24 14.10
CA PRO A 527 42.90 -17.16 15.22
C PRO A 527 42.86 -18.62 14.78
N HIS A 528 43.68 -19.46 15.42
CA HIS A 528 43.68 -20.91 15.18
C HIS A 528 42.46 -21.63 15.80
N ASN A 529 41.94 -21.11 16.92
CA ASN A 529 40.82 -21.71 17.64
C ASN A 529 39.47 -21.41 16.96
N TYR A 530 38.69 -22.44 16.61
CA TYR A 530 37.37 -22.33 15.98
C TYR A 530 36.38 -21.45 16.76
N VAL A 531 36.40 -21.51 18.10
CA VAL A 531 35.55 -20.69 18.96
C VAL A 531 35.89 -19.20 18.78
N ALA A 532 37.18 -18.87 18.77
CA ALA A 532 37.63 -17.50 18.53
C ALA A 532 37.24 -17.02 17.11
N ARG A 533 37.38 -17.87 16.08
CA ARG A 533 36.90 -17.55 14.72
C ARG A 533 35.41 -17.21 14.72
N SER A 534 34.61 -18.03 15.39
CA SER A 534 33.17 -17.85 15.47
C SER A 534 32.79 -16.56 16.19
N ILE A 535 33.46 -16.21 17.29
CA ILE A 535 33.24 -14.95 18.01
C ILE A 535 33.57 -13.74 17.12
N ILE A 536 34.70 -13.76 16.43
CA ILE A 536 35.09 -12.67 15.50
C ILE A 536 34.07 -12.55 14.36
N PHE A 537 33.62 -13.68 13.80
CA PHE A 537 32.59 -13.70 12.76
C PHE A 537 31.27 -13.09 13.24
N ILE A 538 30.83 -13.43 14.45
CA ILE A 538 29.61 -12.91 15.06
C ILE A 538 29.75 -11.41 15.27
N PHE A 539 30.83 -10.96 15.90
CA PHE A 539 31.07 -9.55 16.15
C PHE A 539 31.09 -8.73 14.86
N ASN A 540 31.80 -9.20 13.83
CA ASN A 540 31.84 -8.54 12.52
C ASN A 540 30.45 -8.45 11.89
N SER A 541 29.71 -9.56 11.92
CA SER A 541 28.34 -9.60 11.40
C SER A 541 27.41 -8.63 12.15
N ILE A 542 27.54 -8.52 13.48
CA ILE A 542 26.78 -7.54 14.27
C ILE A 542 27.07 -6.13 13.79
N VAL A 543 28.34 -5.75 13.67
CA VAL A 543 28.74 -4.41 13.23
C VAL A 543 28.17 -4.09 11.85
N ILE A 544 28.29 -5.02 10.90
CA ILE A 544 27.79 -4.85 9.53
C ILE A 544 26.26 -4.73 9.52
N PHE A 545 25.55 -5.71 10.08
CA PHE A 545 24.09 -5.74 10.02
C PHE A 545 23.43 -4.65 10.86
N PHE A 546 24.02 -4.25 11.98
CA PHE A 546 23.56 -3.12 12.77
C PHE A 546 23.67 -1.83 11.94
N SER A 547 24.84 -1.61 11.34
CA SER A 547 25.09 -0.42 10.51
C SER A 547 24.10 -0.34 9.35
N ILE A 548 23.93 -1.44 8.60
CA ILE A 548 23.05 -1.42 7.44
C ILE A 548 21.58 -1.31 7.86
N SER A 549 21.15 -2.03 8.90
CA SER A 549 19.77 -1.93 9.40
C SER A 549 19.44 -0.51 9.88
N ALA A 550 20.42 0.20 10.44
CA ALA A 550 20.26 1.61 10.80
C ALA A 550 20.08 2.50 9.56
N PHE A 551 20.80 2.24 8.46
CA PHE A 551 20.63 2.98 7.20
C PHE A 551 19.31 2.66 6.48
N LEU A 552 18.83 1.42 6.56
CA LEU A 552 17.65 0.95 5.83
C LEU A 552 16.36 1.64 6.18
N LYS A 553 16.14 1.96 7.46
CA LYS A 553 14.90 2.59 7.92
C LYS A 553 14.64 3.95 7.27
N TYR A 554 15.66 4.51 6.62
CA TYR A 554 15.59 5.78 5.92
C TYR A 554 15.34 5.64 4.40
N ASN A 555 15.54 4.46 3.79
CA ASN A 555 15.69 4.34 2.34
C ASN A 555 14.91 3.17 1.71
N TYR A 556 14.58 3.32 0.42
CA TYR A 556 13.93 2.32 -0.43
C TYR A 556 14.81 1.08 -0.77
N PHE A 557 15.94 0.87 -0.08
CA PHE A 557 16.95 -0.13 -0.42
C PHE A 557 16.79 -1.47 0.31
N GLN A 558 15.61 -1.77 0.85
CA GLN A 558 15.35 -3.02 1.57
C GLN A 558 15.69 -4.26 0.72
N THR A 559 15.38 -4.22 -0.58
CA THR A 559 15.74 -5.31 -1.50
C THR A 559 17.25 -5.48 -1.58
N THR A 560 18.01 -4.40 -1.80
CA THR A 560 19.48 -4.44 -1.84
C THR A 560 20.08 -5.03 -0.58
N PHE A 561 19.51 -4.71 0.58
CA PHE A 561 19.98 -5.28 1.84
C PHE A 561 19.76 -6.79 1.95
N ASN A 562 18.59 -7.28 1.59
CA ASN A 562 18.33 -8.73 1.64
C ASN A 562 19.33 -9.49 0.74
N PHE A 563 19.70 -8.91 -0.40
CA PHE A 563 20.73 -9.47 -1.29
C PHE A 563 22.15 -9.32 -0.76
N PHE A 564 22.45 -8.17 -0.15
CA PHE A 564 23.72 -7.96 0.54
C PHE A 564 23.90 -9.03 1.62
N ALA A 565 22.89 -9.23 2.46
CA ALA A 565 22.92 -10.20 3.54
C ALA A 565 23.04 -11.64 3.03
N LEU A 566 22.23 -12.00 2.04
CA LEU A 566 22.30 -13.32 1.40
C LEU A 566 23.70 -13.59 0.86
N THR A 567 24.27 -12.63 0.12
CA THR A 567 25.60 -12.76 -0.47
C THR A 567 26.67 -12.86 0.61
N TYR A 568 26.58 -12.01 1.65
CA TYR A 568 27.50 -12.02 2.78
C TYR A 568 27.51 -13.40 3.44
N PHE A 569 26.35 -13.93 3.83
CA PHE A 569 26.26 -15.24 4.48
C PHE A 569 26.70 -16.39 3.56
N THR A 570 26.32 -16.35 2.30
CA THR A 570 26.71 -17.36 1.30
C THR A 570 28.23 -17.49 1.14
N LEU A 571 28.94 -16.38 1.28
CA LEU A 571 30.40 -16.34 1.12
C LEU A 571 31.12 -16.60 2.44
N SER A 572 30.78 -15.86 3.50
CA SER A 572 31.49 -15.89 4.78
C SER A 572 31.30 -17.21 5.52
N PHE A 573 30.10 -17.79 5.47
CA PHE A 573 29.74 -18.93 6.31
C PHE A 573 30.53 -20.19 5.96
N PRO A 574 30.67 -20.62 4.69
CA PRO A 574 31.50 -21.79 4.40
C PRO A 574 33.00 -21.52 4.61
N MET A 575 33.46 -20.27 4.53
CA MET A 575 34.85 -19.92 4.87
C MET A 575 35.12 -20.04 6.37
N LEU A 576 34.14 -19.71 7.21
CA LEU A 576 34.21 -19.94 8.66
C LEU A 576 34.35 -21.43 8.96
N VAL A 577 33.49 -22.26 8.36
CA VAL A 577 33.52 -23.72 8.57
C VAL A 577 34.80 -24.37 8.07
N ASN A 578 35.31 -23.94 6.91
CA ASN A 578 36.57 -24.46 6.38
C ASN A 578 37.81 -23.90 7.10
N GLY A 579 37.66 -22.82 7.87
CA GLY A 579 38.76 -22.18 8.58
C GLY A 579 39.81 -21.53 7.68
N LYS A 580 39.51 -21.31 6.39
CA LYS A 580 40.44 -20.75 5.40
C LYS A 580 39.74 -19.70 4.52
N ALA A 581 40.33 -18.52 4.44
CA ALA A 581 39.87 -17.42 3.59
C ALA A 581 40.36 -17.63 2.14
N ASN A 582 39.67 -18.50 1.40
CA ASN A 582 40.03 -18.78 0.00
C ASN A 582 39.41 -17.74 -0.94
N ILE A 583 40.25 -16.84 -1.46
CA ILE A 583 39.84 -15.78 -2.40
C ILE A 583 39.25 -16.34 -3.70
N ILE A 584 39.78 -17.45 -4.21
CA ILE A 584 39.31 -18.08 -5.46
C ILE A 584 37.87 -18.55 -5.28
N ASN A 585 37.57 -19.23 -4.16
CA ASN A 585 36.20 -19.64 -3.85
C ASN A 585 35.26 -18.44 -3.66
N CYS A 586 35.75 -17.35 -3.10
CA CYS A 586 34.96 -16.10 -2.97
C CYS A 586 34.58 -15.54 -4.34
N LEU A 587 35.58 -15.39 -5.22
CA LEU A 587 35.40 -14.85 -6.57
C LEU A 587 34.49 -15.75 -7.40
N LEU A 588 34.70 -17.07 -7.37
CA LEU A 588 33.86 -18.03 -8.08
C LEU A 588 32.40 -17.95 -7.62
N ARG A 589 32.13 -17.90 -6.32
CA ARG A 589 30.74 -17.79 -5.83
C ARG A 589 30.12 -16.44 -6.18
N THR A 590 30.88 -15.36 -6.07
CA THR A 590 30.43 -14.02 -6.50
C THR A 590 30.07 -14.02 -7.98
N PHE A 591 30.88 -14.67 -8.81
CA PHE A 591 30.61 -14.87 -10.23
C PHE A 591 29.31 -15.65 -10.46
N HIS A 592 29.06 -16.76 -9.77
CA HIS A 592 27.81 -17.52 -9.92
C HIS A 592 26.57 -16.74 -9.45
N ILE A 593 26.67 -15.98 -8.36
CA ILE A 593 25.57 -15.15 -7.86
C ILE A 593 25.26 -14.02 -8.86
N THR A 594 26.29 -13.36 -9.40
CA THR A 594 26.12 -12.30 -10.41
C THR A 594 25.58 -12.87 -11.73
N MET A 595 26.09 -14.02 -12.17
CA MET A 595 25.58 -14.75 -13.33
C MET A 595 24.10 -15.11 -13.16
N ALA A 596 23.68 -15.55 -11.97
CA ALA A 596 22.26 -15.82 -11.69
C ALA A 596 21.38 -14.58 -11.84
N ILE A 597 21.85 -13.41 -11.41
CA ILE A 597 21.12 -12.13 -11.59
C ILE A 597 20.96 -11.82 -13.09
N VAL A 598 22.01 -12.03 -13.89
CA VAL A 598 21.97 -11.85 -15.35
C VAL A 598 21.03 -12.87 -15.99
N VAL A 599 21.10 -14.14 -15.60
CA VAL A 599 20.19 -15.19 -16.08
C VAL A 599 18.75 -14.86 -15.74
N VAL A 600 18.44 -14.36 -14.54
CA VAL A 600 17.07 -13.93 -14.20
C VAL A 600 16.61 -12.76 -15.08
N LEU A 601 17.49 -11.78 -15.34
CA LEU A 601 17.15 -10.65 -16.20
C LEU A 601 16.87 -11.11 -17.64
N LEU A 602 17.75 -11.94 -18.21
CA LEU A 602 17.57 -12.51 -19.54
C LEU A 602 16.32 -13.39 -19.59
N PHE A 603 16.13 -14.28 -18.62
CA PHE A 603 15.00 -15.20 -18.59
C PHE A 603 13.67 -14.46 -18.45
N SER A 604 13.62 -13.39 -17.64
CA SER A 604 12.41 -12.56 -17.45
C SER A 604 12.03 -11.79 -18.72
N ASN A 605 13.03 -11.35 -19.50
CA ASN A 605 12.83 -10.57 -20.73
C ASN A 605 12.59 -11.45 -21.96
N LEU A 606 13.24 -12.61 -22.07
CA LEU A 606 13.15 -13.50 -23.23
C LEU A 606 11.94 -14.44 -23.14
N PHE A 607 11.66 -15.01 -21.97
CA PHE A 607 10.56 -15.96 -21.82
C PHE A 607 9.28 -15.22 -21.41
N LEU A 608 8.30 -15.13 -22.31
CA LEU A 608 6.95 -14.59 -22.09
C LEU A 608 6.89 -13.15 -21.51
N PRO A 609 7.73 -12.17 -21.89
CA PRO A 609 7.94 -10.91 -21.16
C PRO A 609 6.69 -10.28 -20.51
N SER A 610 6.81 -9.92 -19.23
CA SER A 610 5.77 -9.23 -18.47
C SER A 610 6.29 -7.86 -18.06
N TYR A 611 5.97 -6.85 -18.86
CA TYR A 611 6.38 -5.48 -18.59
C TYR A 611 5.45 -4.79 -17.60
N ASP A 612 6.01 -4.03 -16.65
CA ASP A 612 5.23 -3.23 -15.71
C ASP A 612 4.47 -2.11 -16.43
N TYR A 613 4.97 -1.62 -17.57
CA TYR A 613 4.25 -0.59 -18.34
C TYR A 613 2.91 -1.09 -18.90
N ASP A 614 2.81 -2.37 -19.29
CA ASP A 614 1.56 -2.98 -19.74
C ASP A 614 0.54 -2.96 -18.60
N LYS A 615 0.96 -3.35 -17.38
CA LYS A 615 0.11 -3.35 -16.19
C LYS A 615 -0.32 -1.93 -15.81
N LEU A 616 0.60 -0.97 -15.88
CA LEU A 616 0.32 0.45 -15.60
C LEU A 616 -0.72 1.00 -16.57
N GLU A 617 -0.53 0.71 -17.85
CA GLU A 617 -1.45 1.14 -18.90
C GLU A 617 -2.86 0.57 -18.68
N GLN A 618 -2.98 -0.75 -18.44
CA GLN A 618 -4.27 -1.39 -18.12
C GLN A 618 -4.91 -0.76 -16.88
N ALA A 619 -4.12 -0.53 -15.82
CA ALA A 619 -4.61 0.08 -14.60
C ALA A 619 -5.08 1.52 -14.81
N LEU A 620 -4.39 2.31 -15.63
CA LEU A 620 -4.79 3.68 -15.97
C LEU A 620 -6.11 3.72 -16.76
N CYS A 621 -6.33 2.77 -17.68
CA CYS A 621 -7.61 2.60 -18.36
C CYS A 621 -8.75 2.29 -17.37
N VAL A 622 -8.54 1.30 -16.49
CA VAL A 622 -9.53 0.90 -15.48
C VAL A 622 -9.81 2.02 -14.49
N ILE A 623 -8.80 2.76 -14.04
CA ILE A 623 -8.96 3.92 -13.15
C ILE A 623 -9.81 5.01 -13.81
N THR A 624 -9.57 5.28 -15.09
CA THR A 624 -10.33 6.29 -15.85
C THR A 624 -11.79 5.87 -16.04
N ALA A 625 -12.03 4.58 -16.33
CA ALA A 625 -13.37 4.00 -16.41
C ALA A 625 -14.10 3.98 -15.05
N ASP A 626 -13.40 3.63 -13.97
CA ASP A 626 -13.95 3.66 -12.60
C ASP A 626 -14.30 5.10 -12.18
N ALA A 627 -13.46 6.07 -12.52
CA ALA A 627 -13.73 7.49 -12.27
C ALA A 627 -15.02 7.94 -12.98
N GLN A 628 -15.19 7.56 -14.24
CA GLN A 628 -16.41 7.83 -15.02
C GLN A 628 -17.64 7.16 -14.40
N LYS A 629 -17.55 5.89 -13.99
CA LYS A 629 -18.66 5.21 -13.30
C LYS A 629 -19.05 5.92 -12.00
N ILE A 630 -18.07 6.38 -11.20
CA ILE A 630 -18.33 7.13 -9.97
C ILE A 630 -18.98 8.48 -10.30
N PHE A 631 -18.55 9.15 -11.37
CA PHE A 631 -19.19 10.38 -11.85
C PHE A 631 -20.68 10.15 -12.15
N SER A 632 -21.01 9.14 -12.97
CA SER A 632 -22.40 8.78 -13.28
C SER A 632 -23.20 8.47 -12.00
N GLN A 633 -22.62 7.73 -11.05
CA GLN A 633 -23.25 7.45 -9.76
C GLN A 633 -23.54 8.74 -8.97
N ILE A 634 -22.60 9.68 -8.91
CA ILE A 634 -22.81 10.97 -8.22
C ILE A 634 -23.93 11.75 -8.90
N ILE A 635 -23.96 11.82 -10.23
CA ILE A 635 -24.99 12.56 -10.98
C ILE A 635 -26.37 11.92 -10.81
N TYR A 636 -26.52 10.63 -11.14
CA TYR A 636 -27.81 9.91 -11.02
C TYR A 636 -28.37 9.97 -9.60
N PHE A 637 -27.51 9.78 -8.61
CA PHE A 637 -27.92 9.73 -7.22
C PHE A 637 -28.35 11.10 -6.67
N ASN A 638 -27.67 12.17 -7.08
CA ASN A 638 -28.01 13.52 -6.61
C ASN A 638 -29.16 14.16 -7.39
N LEU A 639 -29.32 13.83 -8.67
CA LEU A 639 -30.43 14.30 -9.50
C LEU A 639 -31.67 13.40 -9.43
N LYS A 640 -31.66 12.32 -8.64
CA LYS A 640 -32.79 11.37 -8.51
C LYS A 640 -33.32 10.86 -9.86
N ILE A 641 -32.49 10.82 -10.89
CA ILE A 641 -32.88 10.31 -12.19
C ILE A 641 -32.95 8.77 -12.05
N LYS A 642 -34.17 8.23 -12.08
CA LYS A 642 -34.49 6.77 -12.04
C LYS A 642 -34.16 5.98 -10.77
N HIS A 643 -33.69 6.59 -9.68
CA HIS A 643 -33.22 5.81 -8.53
C HIS A 643 -34.32 5.55 -7.46
N THR A 644 -34.76 4.29 -7.34
CA THR A 644 -35.69 3.81 -6.29
C THR A 644 -34.99 3.25 -5.03
N GLY A 645 -33.66 3.28 -4.99
CA GLY A 645 -32.85 2.65 -3.94
C GLY A 645 -32.69 3.51 -2.67
N ASP A 646 -32.29 2.84 -1.56
CA ASP A 646 -31.99 3.49 -0.28
C ASP A 646 -30.84 4.52 -0.42
N ARG A 647 -31.18 5.79 -0.15
CA ARG A 647 -30.28 6.93 -0.24
C ARG A 647 -29.05 6.78 0.68
N LYS A 648 -29.18 6.15 1.85
CA LYS A 648 -28.03 5.99 2.75
C LYS A 648 -26.98 5.04 2.15
N LYS A 649 -27.44 3.94 1.55
CA LYS A 649 -26.57 2.94 0.92
C LYS A 649 -25.84 3.50 -0.30
N GLY A 650 -26.54 4.24 -1.17
CA GLY A 650 -25.90 4.85 -2.35
C GLY A 650 -24.79 5.83 -1.99
N LYS A 651 -24.99 6.69 -0.98
CA LYS A 651 -23.94 7.60 -0.48
C LYS A 651 -22.72 6.84 0.04
N GLN A 652 -22.94 5.81 0.85
CA GLN A 652 -21.84 5.01 1.40
C GLN A 652 -21.05 4.29 0.29
N GLN A 653 -21.74 3.83 -0.77
CA GLN A 653 -21.12 3.21 -1.93
C GLN A 653 -20.24 4.20 -2.72
N ILE A 654 -20.69 5.44 -2.92
CA ILE A 654 -19.89 6.49 -3.59
C ILE A 654 -18.62 6.78 -2.79
N VAL A 655 -18.72 6.99 -1.48
CA VAL A 655 -17.56 7.25 -0.61
C VAL A 655 -16.57 6.10 -0.64
N THR A 656 -17.06 4.86 -0.56
CA THR A 656 -16.21 3.66 -0.63
C THR A 656 -15.50 3.57 -1.99
N SER A 657 -16.21 3.87 -3.08
CA SER A 657 -15.65 3.84 -4.43
C SER A 657 -14.58 4.93 -4.64
N LEU A 658 -14.77 6.13 -4.09
CA LEU A 658 -13.77 7.20 -4.09
C LEU A 658 -12.50 6.80 -3.30
N GLN A 659 -12.67 6.15 -2.15
CA GLN A 659 -11.53 5.64 -1.37
C GLN A 659 -10.75 4.58 -2.14
N GLN A 660 -11.45 3.63 -2.78
CA GLN A 660 -10.84 2.63 -3.64
C GLN A 660 -10.10 3.26 -4.83
N LEU A 661 -10.70 4.25 -5.50
CA LEU A 661 -10.08 4.97 -6.61
C LEU A 661 -8.79 5.67 -6.16
N ARG A 662 -8.80 6.33 -5.01
CA ARG A 662 -7.62 6.96 -4.41
C ARG A 662 -6.51 5.95 -4.16
N ALA A 663 -6.84 4.80 -3.58
CA ALA A 663 -5.89 3.73 -3.31
C ALA A 663 -5.28 3.18 -4.62
N LYS A 664 -6.10 2.97 -5.66
CA LYS A 664 -5.61 2.56 -7.00
C LYS A 664 -4.63 3.57 -7.59
N ILE A 665 -4.94 4.87 -7.55
CA ILE A 665 -4.06 5.94 -8.05
C ILE A 665 -2.74 5.98 -7.28
N ALA A 666 -2.78 5.80 -5.96
CA ALA A 666 -1.56 5.75 -5.14
C ALA A 666 -0.65 4.59 -5.54
N GLY A 667 -1.22 3.39 -5.74
CA GLY A 667 -0.46 2.21 -6.20
C GLY A 667 0.22 2.40 -7.56
N GLN A 668 -0.41 3.14 -8.49
CA GLN A 668 0.21 3.41 -9.80
C GLN A 668 1.45 4.31 -9.74
N ARG A 669 1.65 5.09 -8.67
CA ARG A 669 2.84 5.93 -8.53
C ARG A 669 4.11 5.10 -8.32
N GLU A 670 3.99 4.00 -7.59
CA GLU A 670 5.08 3.05 -7.39
C GLU A 670 5.40 2.33 -8.71
N LEU A 671 4.36 1.85 -9.41
CA LEU A 671 4.54 1.20 -10.71
C LEU A 671 5.16 2.14 -11.75
N LEU A 672 4.79 3.43 -11.76
CA LEU A 672 5.39 4.43 -12.64
C LEU A 672 6.91 4.59 -12.42
N PHE A 673 7.40 4.38 -11.19
CA PHE A 673 8.84 4.40 -10.91
C PHE A 673 9.56 3.24 -11.61
N ASN A 674 8.99 2.03 -11.57
CA ASN A 674 9.53 0.87 -12.29
C ASN A 674 9.50 1.09 -13.81
N VAL A 675 8.37 1.59 -14.31
CA VAL A 675 8.17 1.89 -15.74
C VAL A 675 9.16 2.92 -16.28
N LYS A 676 9.61 3.87 -15.45
CA LYS A 676 10.66 4.83 -15.84
C LYS A 676 11.94 4.13 -16.28
N LEU A 677 12.28 3.02 -15.63
CA LEU A 677 13.52 2.28 -15.86
C LEU A 677 13.35 1.30 -17.02
N GLU A 678 12.18 0.66 -17.15
CA GLU A 678 11.84 -0.15 -18.31
C GLU A 678 11.84 0.67 -19.61
N LEU A 679 11.30 1.88 -19.56
CA LEU A 679 11.18 2.79 -20.71
C LEU A 679 12.31 3.83 -20.77
N ILE A 680 13.48 3.53 -20.21
CA ILE A 680 14.61 4.48 -20.23
C ILE A 680 15.00 4.86 -21.67
N LEU A 681 14.83 3.93 -22.62
CA LEU A 681 15.06 4.13 -24.06
C LEU A 681 13.85 4.73 -24.80
N ASN A 682 12.66 4.77 -24.18
CA ASN A 682 11.45 5.34 -24.76
C ASN A 682 10.82 6.37 -23.81
N GLN A 683 11.53 7.49 -23.65
CA GLN A 683 11.16 8.53 -22.70
C GLN A 683 9.81 9.18 -23.02
N GLU A 684 9.45 9.30 -24.30
CA GLU A 684 8.16 9.87 -24.72
C GLU A 684 6.98 9.05 -24.18
N LYS A 685 7.04 7.73 -24.32
CA LYS A 685 6.01 6.82 -23.79
C LYS A 685 5.92 6.91 -22.26
N TYR A 686 7.05 7.03 -21.57
CA TYR A 686 7.06 7.28 -20.12
C TYR A 686 6.39 8.62 -19.74
N LEU A 687 6.69 9.70 -20.45
CA LEU A 687 6.09 11.02 -20.21
C LEU A 687 4.57 10.98 -20.41
N LYS A 688 4.08 10.26 -21.41
CA LYS A 688 2.64 10.01 -21.63
C LYS A 688 2.00 9.28 -20.45
N TYR A 689 2.60 8.21 -19.93
CA TYR A 689 2.09 7.53 -18.72
C TYR A 689 2.09 8.44 -17.49
N ARG A 690 3.15 9.24 -17.29
CA ARG A 690 3.22 10.22 -16.21
C ARG A 690 2.13 11.28 -16.33
N HIS A 691 1.85 11.73 -17.55
CA HIS A 691 0.77 12.67 -17.84
C HIS A 691 -0.60 12.07 -17.54
N LEU A 692 -0.87 10.84 -18.00
CA LEU A 692 -2.11 10.13 -17.67
C LEU A 692 -2.31 9.95 -16.18
N LEU A 693 -1.28 9.60 -15.42
CA LEU A 693 -1.41 9.48 -13.97
C LEU A 693 -1.74 10.82 -13.30
N LYS A 694 -1.22 11.94 -13.83
CA LYS A 694 -1.63 13.29 -13.38
C LYS A 694 -3.07 13.59 -13.74
N LEU A 695 -3.55 13.19 -14.93
CA LEU A 695 -4.94 13.34 -15.34
C LEU A 695 -5.89 12.50 -14.46
N ALA A 696 -5.55 11.25 -14.17
CA ALA A 696 -6.30 10.41 -13.23
C ALA A 696 -6.41 11.05 -11.83
N ALA A 697 -5.31 11.64 -11.33
CA ALA A 697 -5.35 12.40 -10.08
C ALA A 697 -6.21 13.68 -10.16
N LYS A 698 -6.27 14.34 -11.33
CA LYS A 698 -7.20 15.46 -11.57
C LYS A 698 -8.65 15.00 -11.54
N LEU A 699 -8.98 13.91 -12.25
CA LEU A 699 -10.32 13.30 -12.26
C LEU A 699 -10.79 12.98 -10.85
N TYR A 700 -9.95 12.37 -10.03
CA TYR A 700 -10.27 12.10 -8.63
C TYR A 700 -10.60 13.37 -7.84
N ARG A 701 -9.84 14.47 -8.03
CA ARG A 701 -10.14 15.75 -7.35
C ARG A 701 -11.46 16.34 -7.81
N ASP A 702 -11.78 16.25 -9.10
CA ASP A 702 -13.05 16.73 -9.65
C ASP A 702 -14.23 15.94 -9.08
N LEU A 703 -14.11 14.62 -8.96
CA LEU A 703 -15.12 13.76 -8.34
C LEU A 703 -15.36 14.07 -6.87
N VAL A 704 -14.29 14.26 -6.09
CA VAL A 704 -14.40 14.65 -4.67
C VAL A 704 -15.08 16.02 -4.55
N SER A 705 -14.72 16.96 -5.41
CA SER A 705 -15.36 18.29 -5.43
C SER A 705 -16.86 18.16 -5.76
N LEU A 706 -17.20 17.35 -6.76
CA LEU A 706 -18.59 17.12 -7.16
C LEU A 706 -19.42 16.43 -6.07
N GLU A 707 -18.87 15.43 -5.37
CA GLU A 707 -19.54 14.75 -4.25
C GLU A 707 -19.85 15.74 -3.12
N LEU A 708 -18.89 16.61 -2.78
CA LEU A 708 -19.08 17.64 -1.76
C LEU A 708 -20.17 18.65 -2.15
N ILE A 709 -20.14 19.17 -3.39
CA ILE A 709 -21.14 20.13 -3.86
C ILE A 709 -22.53 19.50 -3.86
N SER A 710 -22.64 18.32 -4.49
CA SER A 710 -23.93 17.68 -4.71
C SER A 710 -24.62 17.25 -3.42
N LYS A 711 -23.84 16.88 -2.39
CA LYS A 711 -24.35 16.64 -1.02
C LYS A 711 -25.03 17.86 -0.42
N SER A 712 -24.54 19.05 -0.76
CA SER A 712 -24.99 20.33 -0.23
C SER A 712 -26.23 20.87 -0.97
N SER A 713 -26.38 20.62 -2.27
CA SER A 713 -27.34 21.32 -3.14
C SER A 713 -28.35 20.43 -3.88
N SER A 714 -28.44 19.13 -3.55
CA SER A 714 -29.23 18.14 -4.31
C SER A 714 -30.70 18.48 -4.60
N SER A 715 -31.44 19.10 -3.68
CA SER A 715 -32.86 19.42 -3.87
C SER A 715 -33.08 20.54 -4.89
N ILE A 716 -32.18 21.53 -4.87
CA ILE A 716 -32.26 22.71 -5.73
C ILE A 716 -31.82 22.39 -7.14
N LEU A 717 -30.70 21.67 -7.29
CA LEU A 717 -30.23 21.23 -8.59
C LEU A 717 -31.31 20.43 -9.33
N LEU A 718 -32.05 19.60 -8.58
CA LEU A 718 -33.14 18.84 -9.13
C LEU A 718 -34.28 19.71 -9.69
N SER A 719 -34.69 20.77 -8.98
CA SER A 719 -35.77 21.63 -9.48
C SER A 719 -35.34 22.36 -10.75
N HIS A 720 -34.13 22.93 -10.77
CA HIS A 720 -33.64 23.66 -11.94
C HIS A 720 -33.41 22.76 -13.16
N VAL A 721 -32.91 21.53 -12.95
CA VAL A 721 -32.75 20.56 -14.05
C VAL A 721 -34.10 20.16 -14.65
N LYS A 722 -35.13 19.98 -13.82
CA LYS A 722 -36.48 19.66 -14.28
C LYS A 722 -37.14 20.84 -14.99
N GLU A 723 -37.06 22.03 -14.40
CA GLU A 723 -37.63 23.27 -14.96
C GLU A 723 -36.99 23.65 -16.30
N SER A 724 -35.70 23.37 -16.48
CA SER A 724 -34.99 23.65 -17.74
C SER A 724 -35.17 22.59 -18.82
N GLY A 725 -35.83 21.45 -18.52
CA GLY A 725 -35.90 20.31 -19.45
C GLY A 725 -34.54 19.68 -19.76
N ALA A 726 -33.53 19.91 -18.92
CA ALA A 726 -32.16 19.44 -19.15
C ALA A 726 -31.96 17.95 -18.85
N GLU A 727 -32.96 17.27 -18.27
CA GLU A 727 -32.89 15.88 -17.84
C GLU A 727 -32.48 14.92 -18.98
N ASP A 728 -33.08 15.07 -20.17
CA ASP A 728 -32.77 14.23 -21.33
C ASP A 728 -31.34 14.43 -21.82
N GLN A 729 -30.83 15.67 -21.80
CA GLN A 729 -29.45 15.97 -22.17
C GLN A 729 -28.45 15.40 -21.17
N ILE A 730 -28.79 15.38 -19.87
CA ILE A 730 -27.97 14.73 -18.84
C ILE A 730 -27.95 13.22 -19.04
N ILE A 731 -29.11 12.60 -19.32
CA ILE A 731 -29.20 11.16 -19.61
C ILE A 731 -28.38 10.81 -20.85
N LEU A 732 -28.48 11.61 -21.92
CA LEU A 732 -27.69 11.44 -23.14
C LEU A 732 -26.18 11.56 -22.85
N LEU A 733 -25.78 12.57 -22.08
CA LEU A 733 -24.38 12.77 -21.67
C LEU A 733 -23.86 11.57 -20.88
N MET A 734 -24.63 11.09 -19.89
CA MET A 734 -24.24 9.92 -19.09
C MET A 734 -24.14 8.67 -19.96
N GLY A 735 -25.09 8.46 -20.89
CA GLY A 735 -25.05 7.33 -21.82
C GLY A 735 -23.79 7.32 -22.70
N GLU A 736 -23.42 8.47 -23.25
CA GLU A 736 -22.20 8.59 -24.08
C GLU A 736 -20.92 8.37 -23.25
N MET A 737 -20.88 8.91 -22.03
CA MET A 737 -19.76 8.71 -21.10
C MET A 737 -19.67 7.27 -20.57
N ASP A 738 -20.80 6.63 -20.26
CA ASP A 738 -20.88 5.24 -19.79
C ASP A 738 -20.40 4.28 -20.89
N SER A 739 -20.81 4.51 -22.14
CA SER A 739 -20.33 3.77 -23.31
C SER A 739 -18.80 3.87 -23.46
N THR A 740 -18.28 5.10 -23.42
CA THR A 740 -16.83 5.35 -23.49
C THR A 740 -16.08 4.75 -22.30
N GLY A 741 -16.63 4.85 -21.09
CA GLY A 741 -16.06 4.27 -19.88
C GLY A 741 -16.04 2.75 -19.91
N GLN A 742 -17.09 2.12 -20.43
CA GLN A 742 -17.13 0.67 -20.64
C GLN A 742 -16.09 0.23 -21.67
N TYR A 743 -15.98 0.93 -22.80
CA TYR A 743 -14.94 0.64 -23.80
C TYR A 743 -13.53 0.77 -23.21
N LEU A 744 -13.24 1.82 -22.43
CA LEU A 744 -11.95 1.97 -21.73
C LEU A 744 -11.68 0.81 -20.77
N ARG A 745 -12.71 0.32 -20.07
CA ARG A 745 -12.59 -0.85 -19.18
C ARG A 745 -12.28 -2.12 -19.97
N GLU A 746 -12.99 -2.36 -21.06
CA GLU A 746 -12.76 -3.50 -21.96
C GLU A 746 -11.36 -3.45 -22.56
N LEU A 747 -10.90 -2.26 -22.94
CA LEU A 747 -9.55 -2.02 -23.46
C LEU A 747 -8.45 -2.19 -22.39
N GLY A 748 -8.79 -1.97 -21.12
CA GLY A 748 -7.92 -2.30 -19.99
C GLY A 748 -7.86 -3.79 -19.67
N ILE A 749 -8.93 -4.55 -19.91
CA ILE A 749 -9.02 -5.98 -19.57
C ILE A 749 -8.54 -6.87 -20.72
N GLN A 750 -8.94 -6.57 -21.95
CA GLN A 750 -8.69 -7.40 -23.13
C GLN A 750 -7.53 -6.82 -23.95
N LYS A 751 -6.54 -7.65 -24.28
CA LYS A 751 -5.44 -7.24 -25.19
C LYS A 751 -5.87 -7.16 -26.66
N LYS A 752 -6.99 -7.80 -27.03
CA LYS A 752 -7.46 -7.94 -28.43
C LYS A 752 -8.74 -7.15 -28.74
N THR A 753 -9.06 -6.12 -27.96
CA THR A 753 -10.23 -5.29 -28.24
C THR A 753 -10.04 -4.55 -29.57
N ILE A 754 -11.13 -4.43 -30.34
CA ILE A 754 -11.14 -3.72 -31.62
C ILE A 754 -10.72 -2.27 -31.35
N LYS A 755 -9.68 -1.79 -32.04
CA LYS A 755 -9.08 -0.46 -31.84
C LYS A 755 -9.81 0.65 -32.57
N ILE A 756 -11.12 0.55 -32.61
CA ILE A 756 -11.99 1.43 -33.37
C ILE A 756 -13.15 1.82 -32.45
N HIS A 757 -13.34 3.12 -32.24
CA HIS A 757 -14.42 3.63 -31.39
C HIS A 757 -15.04 4.88 -32.02
N GLY A 758 -16.36 5.04 -31.91
CA GLY A 758 -17.06 6.22 -32.41
C GLY A 758 -16.58 7.51 -31.73
N LEU A 759 -16.68 8.63 -32.44
CA LEU A 759 -16.38 9.95 -31.88
C LEU A 759 -17.35 10.28 -30.73
N ASP A 760 -16.79 10.46 -29.52
CA ASP A 760 -17.53 10.85 -28.31
C ASP A 760 -18.01 12.30 -28.43
N ARG A 761 -19.31 12.49 -28.18
CA ARG A 761 -19.99 13.79 -28.22
C ARG A 761 -20.13 14.44 -26.85
N SER A 762 -19.55 13.88 -25.79
CA SER A 762 -19.70 14.35 -24.40
C SER A 762 -19.37 15.83 -24.21
N LEU A 763 -18.33 16.35 -24.86
CA LEU A 763 -17.99 17.78 -24.80
C LEU A 763 -19.00 18.68 -25.52
N GLU A 764 -19.60 18.20 -26.60
CA GLU A 764 -20.63 18.93 -27.33
C GLU A 764 -21.94 18.94 -26.54
N ILE A 765 -22.34 17.78 -26.01
CA ILE A 765 -23.51 17.63 -25.15
C ILE A 765 -23.34 18.47 -23.88
N ASP A 766 -22.18 18.50 -23.23
CA ASP A 766 -21.89 19.37 -22.08
C ASP A 766 -22.00 20.86 -22.42
N LYS A 767 -21.58 21.29 -23.62
CA LYS A 767 -21.77 22.68 -24.09
C LYS A 767 -23.24 23.01 -24.27
N ASN A 768 -24.02 22.12 -24.86
CA ASN A 768 -25.46 22.32 -25.06
C ASN A 768 -26.21 22.30 -23.73
N LEU A 769 -25.88 21.34 -22.86
CA LEU A 769 -26.42 21.22 -21.51
C LEU A 769 -26.24 22.49 -20.70
N LYS A 770 -25.06 23.10 -20.74
CA LYS A 770 -24.83 24.40 -20.10
C LYS A 770 -25.74 25.49 -20.64
N ARG A 771 -25.87 25.58 -21.95
CA ARG A 771 -26.72 26.61 -22.59
C ARG A 771 -28.16 26.42 -22.13
N THR A 772 -28.68 25.19 -22.18
CA THR A 772 -30.05 24.85 -21.73
C THR A 772 -30.26 25.22 -20.27
N ILE A 773 -29.37 24.80 -19.37
CA ILE A 773 -29.51 25.08 -17.94
C ILE A 773 -29.41 26.59 -17.65
N LEU A 774 -28.47 27.29 -18.29
CA LEU A 774 -28.32 28.73 -18.11
C LEU A 774 -29.53 29.48 -18.65
N GLN A 775 -29.99 29.18 -19.87
CA GLN A 775 -31.17 29.81 -20.48
C GLN A 775 -32.43 29.57 -19.65
N GLY A 776 -32.66 28.33 -19.19
CA GLY A 776 -33.80 28.02 -18.32
C GLY A 776 -33.74 28.77 -16.99
N SER A 777 -32.54 28.90 -16.42
CA SER A 777 -32.36 29.66 -15.16
C SER A 777 -32.60 31.17 -15.35
N PHE A 778 -32.15 31.76 -16.47
CA PHE A 778 -32.33 33.18 -16.77
C PHE A 778 -33.76 33.53 -17.18
N ASN A 779 -34.45 32.65 -17.92
CA ASN A 779 -35.80 32.92 -18.41
C ASN A 779 -36.86 32.81 -17.31
N ASN A 780 -36.70 31.88 -16.37
CA ASN A 780 -37.74 31.59 -15.37
C ASN A 780 -37.65 32.46 -14.12
N ASN A 781 -36.46 32.99 -13.75
CA ASN A 781 -36.25 33.56 -12.43
C ASN A 781 -35.32 34.79 -12.46
N TYR A 782 -35.83 35.91 -12.97
CA TYR A 782 -35.30 37.27 -12.78
C TYR A 782 -34.18 37.74 -13.75
N PRO A 783 -34.49 38.62 -14.71
CA PRO A 783 -33.46 39.45 -15.35
C PRO A 783 -32.77 40.43 -14.37
N ASN A 784 -33.41 40.77 -13.23
CA ASN A 784 -32.95 41.80 -12.28
C ASN A 784 -32.87 41.36 -10.80
N GLY A 785 -32.94 40.07 -10.50
CA GLY A 785 -33.03 39.53 -9.14
C GLY A 785 -31.66 39.22 -8.55
N PRO A 786 -31.51 39.23 -7.20
CA PRO A 786 -30.26 38.88 -6.56
C PRO A 786 -29.88 37.42 -6.87
N ILE A 787 -28.59 37.17 -7.17
CA ILE A 787 -28.09 35.80 -7.38
C ILE A 787 -28.36 34.97 -6.13
N THR A 788 -29.20 33.96 -6.30
CA THR A 788 -29.58 33.08 -5.21
C THR A 788 -28.48 32.04 -4.95
N PRO A 789 -28.31 31.60 -3.69
CA PRO A 789 -27.43 30.47 -3.33
C PRO A 789 -27.60 29.22 -4.18
N SER A 790 -28.83 28.99 -4.61
CA SER A 790 -29.21 27.94 -5.56
C SER A 790 -28.45 28.04 -6.87
N LEU A 791 -28.38 29.24 -7.45
CA LEU A 791 -27.72 29.48 -8.73
C LEU A 791 -26.21 29.28 -8.62
N ILE A 792 -25.60 29.67 -7.50
CA ILE A 792 -24.16 29.45 -7.26
C ILE A 792 -23.86 27.98 -7.10
N ALA A 793 -24.65 27.25 -6.32
CA ALA A 793 -24.48 25.81 -6.16
C ALA A 793 -24.62 25.06 -7.49
N LEU A 794 -25.58 25.49 -8.32
CA LEU A 794 -25.78 25.00 -9.68
C LEU A 794 -24.57 25.32 -10.56
N SER A 795 -24.09 26.58 -10.57
CA SER A 795 -22.92 27.00 -11.33
C SER A 795 -21.66 26.22 -10.94
N ALA A 796 -21.46 25.98 -9.64
CA ALA A 796 -20.33 25.21 -9.12
C ALA A 796 -20.44 23.73 -9.54
N THR A 797 -21.64 23.15 -9.53
CA THR A 797 -21.87 21.77 -9.99
C THR A 797 -21.64 21.65 -11.50
N ILE A 798 -22.12 22.60 -12.29
CA ILE A 798 -21.86 22.67 -13.73
C ILE A 798 -20.36 22.77 -13.98
N TYR A 799 -19.68 23.69 -13.29
CA TYR A 799 -18.24 23.89 -13.43
C TYR A 799 -17.43 22.63 -13.06
N ALA A 800 -17.74 21.99 -11.94
CA ALA A 800 -17.08 20.76 -11.50
C ALA A 800 -17.33 19.61 -12.49
N SER A 801 -18.57 19.46 -12.97
CA SER A 801 -18.95 18.45 -13.96
C SER A 801 -18.22 18.66 -15.28
N THR A 802 -18.18 19.89 -15.77
CA THR A 802 -17.43 20.26 -16.97
C THR A 802 -15.92 20.03 -16.82
N SER A 803 -15.35 20.38 -15.68
CA SER A 803 -13.93 20.13 -15.41
C SER A 803 -13.65 18.64 -15.50
N PHE A 804 -14.51 17.82 -14.90
CA PHE A 804 -14.42 16.36 -14.98
C PHE A 804 -14.48 15.89 -16.44
N ILE A 805 -15.49 16.31 -17.21
CA ILE A 805 -15.69 15.90 -18.61
C ILE A 805 -14.49 16.29 -19.48
N LYS A 806 -13.95 17.50 -19.34
CA LYS A 806 -12.75 17.95 -20.07
C LYS A 806 -11.51 17.14 -19.71
N ASN A 807 -11.31 16.87 -18.41
CA ASN A 807 -10.18 16.06 -17.95
C ASN A 807 -10.34 14.59 -18.38
N PHE A 808 -11.58 14.10 -18.47
CA PHE A 808 -11.90 12.73 -18.90
C PHE A 808 -11.63 12.58 -20.39
N ASP A 809 -12.08 13.54 -21.20
CA ASP A 809 -11.78 13.59 -22.63
C ASP A 809 -10.26 13.65 -22.89
N SER A 810 -9.54 14.49 -22.14
CA SER A 810 -8.07 14.57 -22.25
C SER A 810 -7.39 13.24 -21.90
N ALA A 811 -7.89 12.55 -20.86
CA ALA A 811 -7.37 11.24 -20.46
C ALA A 811 -7.67 10.17 -21.51
N ARG A 812 -8.89 10.19 -22.05
CA ARG A 812 -9.35 9.32 -23.13
C ARG A 812 -8.49 9.48 -24.38
N GLN A 813 -8.29 10.70 -24.86
CA GLN A 813 -7.43 10.98 -26.03
C GLN A 813 -6.00 10.49 -25.81
N SER A 814 -5.43 10.74 -24.63
CA SER A 814 -4.09 10.25 -24.27
C SER A 814 -4.03 8.72 -24.23
N ILE A 815 -5.09 8.03 -23.77
CA ILE A 815 -5.18 6.57 -23.79
C ILE A 815 -5.29 6.06 -25.23
N TRP A 816 -6.12 6.68 -26.07
CA TRP A 816 -6.27 6.31 -27.47
C TRP A 816 -4.98 6.44 -28.25
N GLU A 817 -4.24 7.54 -28.06
CA GLU A 817 -2.92 7.72 -28.66
C GLU A 817 -1.94 6.61 -28.24
N LEU A 818 -1.91 6.28 -26.93
CA LEU A 818 -1.03 5.22 -26.42
C LEU A 818 -1.38 3.83 -26.95
N LYS A 819 -2.69 3.58 -27.15
CA LYS A 819 -3.21 2.27 -27.57
C LYS A 819 -3.34 2.13 -29.08
N GLY A 820 -3.17 3.24 -29.82
CA GLY A 820 -3.42 3.33 -31.25
C GLY A 820 -4.89 3.06 -31.58
N VAL A 821 -5.81 3.66 -30.83
CA VAL A 821 -7.25 3.60 -31.14
C VAL A 821 -7.57 4.70 -32.13
N GLU A 822 -8.14 4.32 -33.26
CA GLU A 822 -8.56 5.26 -34.30
C GLU A 822 -10.01 5.69 -34.04
N PRO A 823 -10.27 7.01 -33.91
CA PRO A 823 -11.63 7.51 -33.76
C PRO A 823 -12.37 7.41 -35.10
N LEU A 824 -13.47 6.64 -35.14
CA LEU A 824 -14.40 6.70 -36.26
C LEU A 824 -15.18 7.99 -36.21
N LYS A 825 -15.10 8.78 -37.28
CA LYS A 825 -16.07 9.85 -37.52
C LYS A 825 -17.45 9.21 -37.62
N ARG A 826 -18.35 9.52 -36.68
CA ARG A 826 -19.76 9.17 -36.84
C ARG A 826 -20.27 9.97 -38.04
N VAL A 827 -20.88 9.30 -39.01
CA VAL A 827 -21.62 9.96 -40.08
C VAL A 827 -22.80 10.66 -39.41
N ASP A 828 -22.94 11.96 -39.62
CA ASP A 828 -24.07 12.69 -39.04
C ASP A 828 -25.37 12.09 -39.57
N SER A 829 -26.29 11.76 -38.66
CA SER A 829 -27.59 11.20 -38.99
C SER A 829 -28.39 12.06 -39.97
N ASN A 830 -28.11 13.37 -39.99
CA ASN A 830 -28.70 14.31 -40.94
C ASN A 830 -28.26 14.06 -42.39
N VAL A 831 -27.06 13.50 -42.60
CA VAL A 831 -26.55 13.13 -43.94
C VAL A 831 -27.17 11.81 -44.42
N ILE A 832 -27.49 10.90 -43.50
CA ILE A 832 -28.15 9.63 -43.83
C ILE A 832 -29.61 9.87 -44.25
N GLY A 833 -30.30 10.84 -43.64
CA GLY A 833 -31.65 11.25 -44.06
C GLY A 833 -31.72 11.83 -45.47
N THR A 834 -30.68 12.53 -45.93
CA THR A 834 -30.58 13.05 -47.30
C THR A 834 -30.02 12.06 -48.32
N ALA A 835 -29.48 10.93 -47.88
CA ALA A 835 -29.01 9.84 -48.76
C ALA A 835 -30.06 8.72 -48.89
N GLN A 836 -31.13 8.76 -48.08
CA GLN A 836 -32.29 7.86 -48.16
C GLN A 836 -33.54 8.55 -48.73
N MET A 837 -33.48 9.86 -48.99
CA MET A 837 -34.36 10.58 -49.93
C MET A 837 -33.63 10.75 -51.25
#